data_AF-A0A1L9PVS1-F1
#
_entry.id   AF-A0A1L9PVS1-F1
#
_cell.length_a   1.000
_cell.length_b   1.000
_cell.length_c   1.000
_cell.angle_alpha   90.00
_cell.angle_beta   90.00
_cell.angle_gamma   90.00
#
_symmetry.space_group_name_H-M   'P 1'
#
loop_
_entity.id
_entity.type
_entity.pdbx_description
1 polymer ?
#
loop_
_entity_poly.entity_id
_entity_poly.type
_entity_poly.pdbx_seq_one_letter_code
_entity_poly.pdbx_strand_id
1 'polypeptide(L)'
;MYSQTHQQQHVIMNGSQAHQRFGMQIPKFQAQSHHPHPAQQPHHHAHHNQPPQHVAHQHNFSSGALTSATPHFTPSHLQNGTHTNLDEDIDESMNEHWQQQLQLAAESRQASSPHYYARAVAQQTKGIQIAPSQPEPQENGVNWKNGVAKTKSASRQGWHALDFGGQGLRALTPSLFNYVFLEKLYLNHNKLKVVPREIGQLRKLTNLDLSGNDLTVLPEEIGMLTNLKQFLLFDNNIRTLPYEMGYLYRLEILGIEGNPLEDILKAQILKEGTKALIKYLKEEMPDTHVEPPGRDWLILDETASTSPDKITVLSYNILCDSSATQSHYGYAPSRVLSWEYRRQTILNELRAHDSDIICLQEIDQGSYNEFFREQLAYSDYKGVYWPRGRAMGMQEDDAKGVDGCAIFFKGSKFIILDKQVINFGQTAVRRPDAKGQDDIYNRLWQKDHIAVIVFLENRQTGSRFIIVNAHLYWDPTFKDVKLIQTAILMEEITRHSERYAKWAPCTDKAAFRFSEAGAEQSMPEPAPSAEYASGDQIPLFMCGDFNSSPGSAAYNLIASGGLAEEHPDLEKRMYGNLSRVGMTHPFKLKSAYSSIGELSFTNYTPDFKDILDYIWYTSNSVHVSALLGEVDKDYLRKVPGFPNYHFPSDHIALFAEFSVKGKKGKVVEADFGPQRN
;
A
#
# COMPACT_ATOMS: atom_id res chain seq x y z
N MET A 1 33.77 54.67 -28.34
CA MET A 1 34.78 55.62 -27.82
C MET A 1 34.86 55.46 -26.30
N TYR A 2 35.99 55.86 -25.68
CA TYR A 2 36.20 55.92 -24.22
C TYR A 2 35.37 57.08 -23.58
N SER A 3 35.24 57.32 -22.26
CA SER A 3 35.78 56.78 -20.98
C SER A 3 34.72 56.96 -19.85
N GLN A 4 34.45 56.03 -18.92
CA GLN A 4 35.08 55.81 -17.59
C GLN A 4 34.68 56.79 -16.42
N THR A 5 34.08 56.22 -15.33
CA THR A 5 34.19 56.62 -13.88
C THR A 5 33.66 57.98 -13.36
N HIS A 6 33.37 58.25 -12.05
CA HIS A 6 33.51 57.51 -10.76
C HIS A 6 32.58 58.10 -9.63
N GLN A 7 32.12 57.27 -8.66
CA GLN A 7 31.94 57.54 -7.19
C GLN A 7 31.11 58.78 -6.68
N GLN A 8 30.63 58.94 -5.42
CA GLN A 8 30.61 58.11 -4.18
C GLN A 8 29.40 58.45 -3.24
N GLN A 9 29.22 57.60 -2.21
CA GLN A 9 28.49 57.72 -0.92
C GLN A 9 27.78 59.02 -0.46
N HIS A 10 26.70 58.84 0.31
CA HIS A 10 26.41 59.63 1.53
C HIS A 10 25.68 58.78 2.60
N VAL A 11 25.77 59.18 3.87
CA VAL A 11 25.30 58.41 5.06
C VAL A 11 24.56 59.30 6.08
N ILE A 12 23.35 58.86 6.46
CA ILE A 12 22.61 59.02 7.75
C ILE A 12 22.91 60.24 8.64
N MET A 13 21.87 61.07 8.94
CA MET A 13 21.35 61.24 10.32
C MET A 13 19.99 61.98 10.47
N ASN A 14 19.06 61.27 11.13
CA ASN A 14 17.93 61.66 12.01
C ASN A 14 17.34 63.08 12.11
N GLY A 15 15.99 63.11 12.11
CA GLY A 15 15.15 63.93 13.00
C GLY A 15 14.20 64.93 12.31
N SER A 16 12.96 65.15 12.73
CA SER A 16 12.08 64.41 13.67
C SER A 16 10.63 64.95 13.64
N GLN A 17 9.62 64.08 13.79
CA GLN A 17 8.21 64.39 14.17
C GLN A 17 7.33 65.19 13.16
N ALA A 18 6.00 65.02 13.09
CA ALA A 18 5.12 63.94 13.59
C ALA A 18 3.71 63.93 12.94
N HIS A 19 3.00 62.81 13.12
CA HIS A 19 1.54 62.60 12.98
C HIS A 19 0.95 62.61 11.54
N GLN A 20 -0.16 61.91 11.25
CA GLN A 20 -1.09 61.18 12.13
C GLN A 20 -1.17 59.66 11.84
N ARG A 21 -1.57 58.88 12.84
CA ARG A 21 -2.11 57.51 12.75
C ARG A 21 -3.35 57.44 13.63
N PHE A 22 -4.35 56.66 13.21
CA PHE A 22 -5.26 55.95 14.12
C PHE A 22 -5.32 54.48 13.68
N GLY A 23 -5.59 53.57 14.62
CA GLY A 23 -5.56 52.13 14.40
C GLY A 23 -6.84 51.44 14.87
N MET A 24 -7.00 50.17 14.46
CA MET A 24 -8.03 49.25 14.89
C MET A 24 -7.38 47.99 15.48
N GLN A 25 -8.11 47.27 16.33
CA GLN A 25 -7.54 46.30 17.27
C GLN A 25 -7.57 44.84 16.76
N ILE A 26 -6.65 44.03 17.30
CA ILE A 26 -6.66 42.56 17.18
C ILE A 26 -7.30 41.98 18.46
N PRO A 27 -8.33 41.13 18.37
CA PRO A 27 -8.84 40.38 19.52
C PRO A 27 -7.94 39.20 19.90
N LYS A 28 -7.78 38.94 21.20
CA LYS A 28 -7.27 37.67 21.73
C LYS A 28 -8.36 36.99 22.56
N PHE A 29 -8.58 35.70 22.34
CA PHE A 29 -9.15 34.74 23.27
C PHE A 29 -8.32 33.46 23.09
N GLN A 30 -7.65 32.86 24.08
CA GLN A 30 -7.97 32.58 25.49
C GLN A 30 -9.06 31.52 25.65
N ALA A 31 -8.64 30.32 26.02
CA ALA A 31 -9.51 29.16 26.22
C ALA A 31 -10.02 29.09 27.66
N GLN A 32 -11.23 28.57 27.86
CA GLN A 32 -11.69 28.12 29.17
C GLN A 32 -12.75 27.01 29.08
N SER A 33 -12.74 26.18 30.12
CA SER A 33 -13.64 25.06 30.41
C SER A 33 -15.14 25.39 30.32
N HIS A 34 -15.94 24.43 29.85
CA HIS A 34 -17.39 24.43 30.07
C HIS A 34 -17.75 23.75 31.41
N HIS A 35 -18.66 24.36 32.17
CA HIS A 35 -19.40 23.75 33.27
C HIS A 35 -20.91 24.03 33.09
N PRO A 36 -21.82 23.22 33.68
CA PRO A 36 -23.23 23.19 33.31
C PRO A 36 -24.12 24.23 34.02
N HIS A 37 -25.35 24.38 33.50
CA HIS A 37 -26.40 25.25 34.06
C HIS A 37 -27.11 24.65 35.30
N PRO A 38 -27.75 25.49 36.15
CA PRO A 38 -28.43 25.06 37.38
C PRO A 38 -29.97 24.97 37.27
N ALA A 39 -30.63 24.26 38.20
CA ALA A 39 -31.74 24.79 39.04
C ALA A 39 -32.40 23.72 39.97
N GLN A 40 -33.09 24.23 41.01
CA GLN A 40 -34.15 23.61 41.86
C GLN A 40 -33.78 22.52 42.92
N GLN A 41 -34.17 22.81 44.16
CA GLN A 41 -34.44 21.86 45.27
C GLN A 41 -35.97 21.66 45.41
N PRO A 42 -36.45 20.68 46.21
CA PRO A 42 -36.80 21.00 47.61
C PRO A 42 -36.47 19.91 48.67
N HIS A 43 -36.70 20.27 49.95
CA HIS A 43 -36.51 19.58 51.24
C HIS A 43 -37.03 18.12 51.36
N HIS A 44 -36.60 17.25 52.30
CA HIS A 44 -36.75 17.38 53.78
C HIS A 44 -35.85 16.44 54.64
N HIS A 45 -35.65 16.84 55.92
CA HIS A 45 -35.24 16.14 57.17
C HIS A 45 -34.30 14.89 57.12
N ALA A 46 -33.17 14.79 57.86
CA ALA A 46 -32.91 14.96 59.32
C ALA A 46 -33.54 13.85 60.20
N HIS A 47 -32.92 13.29 61.25
CA HIS A 47 -31.61 13.47 61.92
C HIS A 47 -30.82 12.11 61.92
N HIS A 48 -29.72 11.78 62.62
CA HIS A 48 -28.74 12.32 63.61
C HIS A 48 -27.43 11.44 63.46
N ASN A 49 -26.25 11.59 64.07
CA ASN A 49 -25.68 12.47 65.10
C ASN A 49 -24.14 12.69 64.91
N GLN A 50 -23.39 13.05 65.96
CA GLN A 50 -21.95 13.39 66.03
C GLN A 50 -21.41 13.16 67.48
N PRO A 51 -20.11 13.38 67.82
CA PRO A 51 -18.82 13.08 67.17
C PRO A 51 -17.80 12.57 68.28
N PRO A 52 -16.48 12.93 68.38
CA PRO A 52 -15.44 13.36 67.42
C PRO A 52 -14.06 12.61 67.56
N GLN A 53 -13.04 13.16 66.87
CA GLN A 53 -11.57 13.09 67.06
C GLN A 53 -10.80 12.21 66.02
N HIS A 54 -10.10 12.79 65.04
CA HIS A 54 -8.77 13.49 65.05
C HIS A 54 -7.60 12.49 64.96
N VAL A 55 -6.52 12.65 64.17
CA VAL A 55 -6.04 13.69 63.22
C VAL A 55 -5.33 12.99 62.01
N ALA A 56 -5.00 13.71 60.93
CA ALA A 56 -4.46 13.16 59.67
C ALA A 56 -2.96 13.50 59.40
N HIS A 57 -2.46 13.07 58.23
CA HIS A 57 -1.17 13.43 57.58
C HIS A 57 0.10 12.72 58.14
N GLN A 58 1.20 12.50 57.39
CA GLN A 58 1.51 12.69 55.95
C GLN A 58 2.69 11.78 55.51
N HIS A 59 2.87 11.57 54.19
CA HIS A 59 4.11 10.99 53.64
C HIS A 59 5.24 12.03 53.52
N ASN A 60 6.49 11.58 53.50
CA ASN A 60 7.60 12.34 52.88
C ASN A 60 8.67 11.40 52.26
N PHE A 61 9.52 11.94 51.40
CA PHE A 61 10.36 11.18 50.45
C PHE A 61 11.88 11.16 50.79
N SER A 62 12.56 10.13 50.24
CA SER A 62 13.84 10.20 49.49
C SER A 62 15.15 9.66 50.11
N SER A 63 15.89 8.95 49.25
CA SER A 63 17.36 8.87 49.10
C SER A 63 18.26 8.34 50.24
N GLY A 64 19.21 7.47 49.87
CA GLY A 64 20.35 7.08 50.72
C GLY A 64 21.12 5.90 50.12
N ALA A 65 22.40 6.09 49.75
CA ALA A 65 23.17 5.11 48.99
C ALA A 65 23.87 4.02 49.84
N LEU A 66 24.08 2.86 49.19
CA LEU A 66 25.21 1.93 49.30
C LEU A 66 26.03 1.83 50.62
N THR A 67 26.16 0.61 51.14
CA THR A 67 27.48 0.08 51.60
C THR A 67 27.47 -1.45 51.61
N SER A 68 28.66 -2.05 51.59
CA SER A 68 28.89 -3.50 51.40
C SER A 68 29.32 -4.22 52.69
N ALA A 69 28.78 -5.41 52.97
CA ALA A 69 29.39 -6.37 53.89
C ALA A 69 28.99 -7.83 53.61
N THR A 70 29.93 -8.61 53.08
CA THR A 70 30.08 -10.06 53.34
C THR A 70 31.36 -10.25 54.16
N PRO A 71 31.68 -11.42 54.75
CA PRO A 71 30.98 -12.72 54.70
C PRO A 71 30.68 -13.31 56.10
N HIS A 72 30.23 -14.56 56.18
CA HIS A 72 31.00 -15.62 56.85
C HIS A 72 30.46 -17.03 56.54
N PHE A 73 31.39 -18.00 56.40
CA PHE A 73 31.14 -19.42 56.15
C PHE A 73 31.46 -20.24 57.42
N THR A 74 30.70 -21.30 57.69
CA THR A 74 31.19 -22.61 58.19
C THR A 74 30.13 -23.70 57.92
N PRO A 75 30.48 -25.01 57.84
CA PRO A 75 29.73 -25.94 56.98
C PRO A 75 29.21 -27.21 57.70
N SER A 76 28.74 -28.14 56.85
CA SER A 76 28.61 -29.61 57.05
C SER A 76 27.40 -30.17 57.81
N HIS A 77 26.49 -30.79 57.04
CA HIS A 77 26.49 -32.25 57.00
C HIS A 77 26.06 -32.79 55.61
N LEU A 78 26.63 -33.91 55.18
CA LEU A 78 26.21 -34.64 53.97
C LEU A 78 25.40 -35.87 54.36
N GLN A 79 24.28 -36.10 53.69
CA GLN A 79 23.81 -37.45 53.37
C GLN A 79 23.01 -37.43 52.05
N ASN A 80 22.84 -38.58 51.41
CA ASN A 80 22.78 -38.66 49.96
C ASN A 80 21.48 -39.31 49.42
N GLY A 81 20.84 -38.62 48.47
CA GLY A 81 20.13 -39.23 47.34
C GLY A 81 18.66 -39.64 47.52
N THR A 82 17.77 -38.90 46.85
CA THR A 82 16.68 -39.47 46.02
C THR A 82 16.27 -38.47 44.94
N HIS A 83 15.82 -38.98 43.79
CA HIS A 83 15.11 -38.35 42.66
C HIS A 83 14.83 -36.83 42.71
N THR A 84 15.39 -36.11 41.73
CA THR A 84 15.04 -34.72 41.42
C THR A 84 13.69 -34.65 40.68
N ASN A 85 12.59 -34.63 41.43
CA ASN A 85 11.36 -34.00 40.93
C ASN A 85 11.60 -32.49 40.89
N LEU A 86 11.45 -31.86 39.72
CA LEU A 86 11.47 -30.41 39.56
C LEU A 86 10.03 -29.85 39.63
N ASP A 87 9.31 -30.24 40.69
CA ASP A 87 7.95 -29.75 41.00
C ASP A 87 7.97 -28.51 41.92
N GLU A 88 9.13 -28.13 42.46
CA GLU A 88 9.30 -27.01 43.42
C GLU A 88 10.34 -25.99 42.91
N ASP A 89 9.88 -25.08 42.04
CA ASP A 89 10.23 -23.64 42.05
C ASP A 89 9.42 -22.83 41.00
N ILE A 90 8.19 -23.27 40.70
CA ILE A 90 7.21 -22.47 39.95
C ILE A 90 6.27 -21.80 40.97
N ASP A 91 6.75 -20.73 41.63
CA ASP A 91 5.91 -19.79 42.39
C ASP A 91 5.15 -18.85 41.43
N GLU A 92 4.49 -19.44 40.43
CA GLU A 92 3.52 -18.73 39.59
C GLU A 92 2.24 -18.52 40.38
N SER A 93 2.13 -17.34 40.99
CA SER A 93 0.82 -16.72 41.19
C SER A 93 0.11 -16.62 39.82
N MET A 94 -0.77 -17.60 39.53
CA MET A 94 -1.38 -17.84 38.22
C MET A 94 -1.62 -16.56 37.42
N ASN A 95 -0.88 -16.38 36.32
CA ASN A 95 -1.00 -15.18 35.50
C ASN A 95 -2.44 -15.02 34.95
N GLU A 96 -2.90 -13.78 34.81
CA GLU A 96 -4.27 -13.45 34.36
C GLU A 96 -4.59 -14.12 33.02
N HIS A 97 -3.61 -14.16 32.11
CA HIS A 97 -3.72 -14.85 30.82
C HIS A 97 -4.00 -16.36 30.96
N TRP A 98 -3.42 -17.04 31.96
CA TRP A 98 -3.65 -18.47 32.17
C TRP A 98 -4.98 -18.73 32.90
N GLN A 99 -5.38 -17.86 33.83
CA GLN A 99 -6.72 -17.90 34.42
C GLN A 99 -7.80 -17.76 33.34
N GLN A 100 -7.59 -16.83 32.38
CA GLN A 100 -8.46 -16.65 31.22
C GLN A 100 -8.48 -17.88 30.30
N GLN A 101 -7.34 -18.55 30.06
CA GLN A 101 -7.30 -19.83 29.33
C GLN A 101 -8.14 -20.91 30.02
N LEU A 102 -7.97 -21.12 31.34
CA LEU A 102 -8.70 -22.15 32.07
C LEU A 102 -10.21 -21.87 32.10
N GLN A 103 -10.63 -20.62 32.27
CA GLN A 103 -12.04 -20.23 32.22
C GLN A 103 -12.63 -20.52 30.83
N LEU A 104 -12.00 -20.02 29.76
CA LEU A 104 -12.50 -20.19 28.39
C LEU A 104 -12.49 -21.67 27.96
N ALA A 105 -11.54 -22.48 28.43
CA ALA A 105 -11.55 -23.93 28.25
C ALA A 105 -12.74 -24.59 28.99
N ALA A 106 -13.02 -24.19 30.23
CA ALA A 106 -14.17 -24.69 31.00
C ALA A 106 -15.52 -24.30 30.37
N GLU A 107 -15.65 -23.10 29.80
CA GLU A 107 -16.82 -22.66 29.03
C GLU A 107 -16.93 -23.45 27.71
N SER A 108 -15.82 -23.64 26.98
CA SER A 108 -15.79 -24.45 25.75
C SER A 108 -16.20 -25.90 26.00
N ARG A 109 -15.74 -26.53 27.09
CA ARG A 109 -16.13 -27.90 27.49
C ARG A 109 -17.65 -28.04 27.75
N GLN A 110 -18.29 -26.97 28.24
CA GLN A 110 -19.76 -26.90 28.42
C GLN A 110 -20.51 -26.69 27.09
N ALA A 111 -19.88 -26.08 26.08
CA ALA A 111 -20.44 -25.83 24.74
C ALA A 111 -20.54 -27.09 23.84
N SER A 112 -20.50 -28.29 24.43
CA SER A 112 -20.37 -29.59 23.73
C SER A 112 -21.67 -30.17 23.15
N SER A 113 -22.82 -29.52 23.35
CA SER A 113 -24.11 -30.01 22.84
C SER A 113 -24.46 -29.46 21.44
N PRO A 114 -25.14 -30.24 20.56
CA PRO A 114 -25.32 -29.91 19.13
C PRO A 114 -25.82 -28.48 18.85
N HIS A 115 -25.13 -27.72 17.99
CA HIS A 115 -25.44 -26.31 17.69
C HIS A 115 -25.59 -25.43 18.95
N TYR A 116 -24.61 -25.46 19.86
CA TYR A 116 -24.68 -24.75 21.14
C TYR A 116 -24.82 -23.24 20.96
N TYR A 117 -23.96 -22.62 20.14
CA TYR A 117 -23.91 -21.17 19.99
C TYR A 117 -25.15 -20.63 19.27
N ALA A 118 -25.65 -21.32 18.25
CA ALA A 118 -26.90 -20.97 17.58
C ALA A 118 -28.10 -21.04 18.54
N ARG A 119 -28.14 -22.04 19.44
CA ARG A 119 -29.19 -22.14 20.47
C ARG A 119 -29.07 -21.06 21.54
N ALA A 120 -27.86 -20.72 21.98
CA ALA A 120 -27.61 -19.64 22.94
C ALA A 120 -28.04 -18.27 22.39
N VAL A 121 -27.65 -17.94 21.14
CA VAL A 121 -28.09 -16.71 20.46
C VAL A 121 -29.62 -16.69 20.31
N ALA A 122 -30.24 -17.78 19.87
CA ALA A 122 -31.69 -17.86 19.73
C ALA A 122 -32.46 -17.74 21.06
N GLN A 123 -31.85 -18.13 22.19
CA GLN A 123 -32.42 -17.89 23.52
C GLN A 123 -32.33 -16.41 23.92
N GLN A 124 -31.20 -15.74 23.64
CA GLN A 124 -31.05 -14.30 23.89
C GLN A 124 -32.01 -13.46 23.04
N THR A 125 -32.16 -13.77 21.74
CA THR A 125 -33.08 -13.04 20.85
C THR A 125 -34.55 -13.19 21.25
N LYS A 126 -34.95 -14.31 21.88
CA LYS A 126 -36.33 -14.53 22.34
C LYS A 126 -36.79 -13.56 23.45
N GLY A 127 -35.88 -12.82 24.09
CA GLY A 127 -36.24 -11.73 25.00
C GLY A 127 -36.71 -10.46 24.29
N ILE A 128 -36.49 -10.35 22.97
CA ILE A 128 -36.85 -9.17 22.17
C ILE A 128 -38.15 -9.48 21.42
N GLN A 129 -39.22 -8.75 21.74
CA GLN A 129 -40.43 -8.74 20.90
C GLN A 129 -40.14 -8.00 19.59
N ILE A 130 -39.60 -8.73 18.61
CA ILE A 130 -39.68 -8.31 17.21
C ILE A 130 -41.16 -8.40 16.83
N ALA A 131 -41.85 -7.26 16.86
CA ALA A 131 -43.20 -7.16 16.33
C ALA A 131 -43.17 -7.63 14.87
N PRO A 132 -44.09 -8.52 14.44
CA PRO A 132 -44.12 -8.95 13.05
C PRO A 132 -44.33 -7.72 12.17
N SER A 133 -43.40 -7.48 11.25
CA SER A 133 -43.52 -6.42 10.25
C SER A 133 -44.84 -6.61 9.52
N GLN A 134 -45.78 -5.68 9.71
CA GLN A 134 -47.07 -5.77 9.02
C GLN A 134 -46.82 -5.81 7.51
N PRO A 135 -47.52 -6.66 6.75
CA PRO A 135 -47.56 -6.49 5.31
C PRO A 135 -48.17 -5.11 5.03
N GLU A 136 -47.43 -4.24 4.34
CA GLU A 136 -47.95 -2.91 4.00
C GLU A 136 -49.26 -3.04 3.23
N PRO A 137 -50.30 -2.25 3.55
CA PRO A 137 -51.56 -2.30 2.84
C PRO A 137 -51.35 -1.83 1.40
N GLN A 138 -51.80 -2.63 0.43
CA GLN A 138 -51.87 -2.23 -0.97
C GLN A 138 -52.99 -1.19 -1.17
N GLU A 139 -52.71 0.08 -0.88
CA GLU A 139 -53.57 1.18 -1.30
C GLU A 139 -53.33 1.58 -2.76
N ASN A 140 -54.43 1.92 -3.45
CA ASN A 140 -54.46 1.98 -4.90
C ASN A 140 -54.13 3.38 -5.42
N GLY A 141 -52.94 3.50 -6.00
CA GLY A 141 -52.65 4.25 -7.23
C GLY A 141 -53.15 5.69 -7.37
N VAL A 142 -52.22 6.65 -7.31
CA VAL A 142 -52.29 7.90 -8.08
C VAL A 142 -51.15 7.92 -9.11
N ASN A 143 -51.47 8.34 -10.34
CA ASN A 143 -50.68 8.06 -11.53
C ASN A 143 -49.60 9.12 -11.81
N TRP A 144 -48.32 8.72 -11.80
CA TRP A 144 -47.22 9.47 -12.41
C TRP A 144 -46.38 8.57 -13.34
N LYS A 145 -45.98 9.13 -14.48
CA LYS A 145 -45.47 8.35 -15.63
C LYS A 145 -43.94 8.19 -15.62
N ASN A 146 -43.51 7.04 -16.14
CA ASN A 146 -42.20 6.77 -16.75
C ASN A 146 -40.94 7.17 -15.95
N GLY A 147 -40.50 6.27 -15.06
CA GLY A 147 -39.12 6.25 -14.56
C GLY A 147 -38.66 4.81 -14.30
N VAL A 148 -37.78 4.26 -15.15
CA VAL A 148 -37.22 2.91 -14.94
C VAL A 148 -36.08 2.98 -13.93
N ALA A 149 -36.43 3.16 -12.66
CA ALA A 149 -35.49 3.10 -11.56
C ALA A 149 -34.97 1.66 -11.39
N LYS A 150 -33.73 1.38 -11.80
CA LYS A 150 -33.02 0.16 -11.41
C LYS A 150 -32.70 0.22 -9.92
N THR A 151 -33.65 -0.17 -9.09
CA THR A 151 -33.40 -0.50 -7.68
C THR A 151 -32.35 -1.63 -7.64
N LYS A 152 -31.16 -1.34 -7.10
CA LYS A 152 -30.19 -2.39 -6.81
C LYS A 152 -30.84 -3.36 -5.83
N SER A 153 -31.00 -4.62 -6.20
CA SER A 153 -31.51 -5.64 -5.28
C SER A 153 -30.54 -5.76 -4.11
N ALA A 154 -30.99 -5.36 -2.92
CA ALA A 154 -30.23 -5.56 -1.69
C ALA A 154 -29.87 -7.04 -1.54
N SER A 155 -28.64 -7.32 -1.09
CA SER A 155 -28.15 -8.68 -0.92
C SER A 155 -29.07 -9.49 0.00
N ARG A 156 -29.43 -10.71 -0.41
CA ARG A 156 -30.18 -11.67 0.44
C ARG A 156 -29.33 -12.25 1.59
N GLN A 157 -28.06 -11.86 1.72
CA GLN A 157 -27.13 -12.43 2.69
C GLN A 157 -27.38 -11.88 4.11
N GLY A 158 -28.38 -12.45 4.79
CA GLY A 158 -28.77 -12.07 6.16
C GLY A 158 -28.02 -12.79 7.29
N TRP A 159 -27.15 -13.75 6.99
CA TRP A 159 -26.42 -14.53 8.00
C TRP A 159 -24.90 -14.47 7.77
N HIS A 160 -24.14 -14.35 8.88
CA HIS A 160 -22.68 -14.23 8.89
C HIS A 160 -22.01 -15.20 9.88
N ALA A 161 -22.81 -16.04 10.55
CA ALA A 161 -22.35 -17.04 11.51
C ALA A 161 -22.88 -18.43 11.11
N LEU A 162 -22.04 -19.46 11.28
CA LEU A 162 -22.39 -20.85 11.00
C LEU A 162 -21.88 -21.76 12.13
N ASP A 163 -22.76 -22.60 12.65
CA ASP A 163 -22.52 -23.45 13.82
C ASP A 163 -22.80 -24.92 13.46
N PHE A 164 -21.75 -25.74 13.45
CA PHE A 164 -21.81 -27.20 13.38
C PHE A 164 -21.17 -27.84 14.63
N GLY A 165 -21.21 -27.17 15.77
CA GLY A 165 -20.72 -27.70 17.04
C GLY A 165 -21.48 -28.95 17.48
N GLY A 166 -20.79 -29.93 18.06
CA GLY A 166 -21.39 -31.13 18.65
C GLY A 166 -21.99 -32.14 17.66
N GLN A 167 -21.64 -32.09 16.38
CA GLN A 167 -22.26 -32.90 15.31
C GLN A 167 -21.56 -34.24 15.02
N GLY A 168 -20.39 -34.49 15.63
CA GLY A 168 -19.58 -35.69 15.37
C GLY A 168 -18.91 -35.73 13.98
N LEU A 169 -18.76 -34.58 13.31
CA LEU A 169 -18.14 -34.46 11.98
C LEU A 169 -16.71 -35.01 11.98
N ARG A 170 -16.37 -35.84 10.98
CA ARG A 170 -15.01 -36.43 10.81
C ARG A 170 -14.19 -35.77 9.71
N ALA A 171 -14.83 -35.02 8.83
CA ALA A 171 -14.23 -34.29 7.71
C ALA A 171 -15.12 -33.08 7.36
N LEU A 172 -14.54 -32.11 6.67
CA LEU A 172 -15.22 -30.94 6.13
C LEU A 172 -15.18 -30.98 4.60
N THR A 173 -16.28 -30.62 3.93
CA THR A 173 -16.27 -30.44 2.47
C THR A 173 -15.59 -29.12 2.10
N PRO A 174 -14.73 -29.05 1.07
CA PRO A 174 -14.17 -27.79 0.56
C PRO A 174 -15.25 -26.75 0.21
N SER A 175 -16.46 -27.18 -0.17
CA SER A 175 -17.58 -26.28 -0.47
C SER A 175 -18.04 -25.40 0.71
N LEU A 176 -17.67 -25.74 1.95
CA LEU A 176 -17.91 -24.91 3.14
C LEU A 176 -17.20 -23.56 3.05
N PHE A 177 -16.00 -23.52 2.44
CA PHE A 177 -15.14 -22.34 2.43
C PHE A 177 -15.49 -21.34 1.30
N ASN A 178 -16.41 -21.73 0.41
CA ASN A 178 -17.02 -20.82 -0.57
C ASN A 178 -17.89 -19.73 0.08
N TYR A 179 -18.29 -19.88 1.35
CA TYR A 179 -19.06 -18.89 2.10
C TYR A 179 -18.17 -17.74 2.63
N VAL A 180 -17.41 -17.09 1.75
CA VAL A 180 -16.40 -16.04 2.04
C VAL A 180 -16.93 -14.76 2.73
N PHE A 181 -18.24 -14.68 2.98
CA PHE A 181 -18.87 -13.66 3.82
C PHE A 181 -18.91 -14.04 5.31
N LEU A 182 -18.49 -15.25 5.71
CA LEU A 182 -18.53 -15.71 7.09
C LEU A 182 -17.64 -14.87 8.01
N GLU A 183 -18.25 -14.39 9.09
CA GLU A 183 -17.59 -13.72 10.22
C GLU A 183 -17.38 -14.67 11.40
N LYS A 184 -18.18 -15.73 11.53
CA LYS A 184 -18.10 -16.69 12.65
C LYS A 184 -18.31 -18.13 12.17
N LEU A 185 -17.42 -19.04 12.58
CA LEU A 185 -17.50 -20.46 12.25
C LEU A 185 -17.21 -21.32 13.49
N TYR A 186 -18.19 -22.10 13.92
CA TYR A 186 -18.08 -23.01 15.07
C TYR A 186 -18.11 -24.46 14.58
N LEU A 187 -17.03 -25.20 14.87
CA LEU A 187 -16.79 -26.59 14.47
C LEU A 187 -16.35 -27.44 15.69
N ASN A 188 -16.62 -26.95 16.90
CA ASN A 188 -16.21 -27.55 18.16
C ASN A 188 -16.94 -28.87 18.49
N HIS A 189 -16.35 -29.69 19.36
CA HIS A 189 -16.88 -30.97 19.81
C HIS A 189 -17.29 -31.92 18.67
N ASN A 190 -16.41 -31.99 17.67
CA ASN A 190 -16.52 -32.89 16.54
C ASN A 190 -15.38 -33.95 16.62
N LYS A 191 -15.05 -34.60 15.51
CA LYS A 191 -14.02 -35.65 15.39
C LYS A 191 -13.10 -35.38 14.19
N LEU A 192 -12.81 -34.10 13.96
CA LEU A 192 -11.96 -33.61 12.88
C LEU A 192 -10.49 -33.88 13.23
N LYS A 193 -9.73 -34.48 12.30
CA LYS A 193 -8.28 -34.72 12.44
C LYS A 193 -7.41 -33.70 11.72
N VAL A 194 -7.99 -33.03 10.73
CA VAL A 194 -7.38 -31.97 9.92
C VAL A 194 -8.43 -30.92 9.58
N VAL A 195 -7.99 -29.68 9.37
CA VAL A 195 -8.78 -28.63 8.71
C VAL A 195 -8.28 -28.50 7.27
N PRO A 196 -9.15 -28.53 6.23
CA PRO A 196 -8.72 -28.30 4.85
C PRO A 196 -8.13 -26.90 4.68
N ARG A 197 -7.06 -26.79 3.89
CA ARG A 197 -6.36 -25.52 3.58
C ARG A 197 -7.28 -24.42 3.04
N GLU A 198 -8.39 -24.81 2.42
CA GLU A 198 -9.40 -23.91 1.89
C GLU A 198 -10.02 -23.01 2.99
N ILE A 199 -9.81 -23.30 4.29
CA ILE A 199 -10.10 -22.39 5.41
C ILE A 199 -9.61 -20.96 5.19
N GLY A 200 -8.43 -20.79 4.57
CA GLY A 200 -7.83 -19.47 4.29
C GLY A 200 -8.61 -18.60 3.29
N GLN A 201 -9.65 -19.14 2.64
CA GLN A 201 -10.58 -18.37 1.81
C GLN A 201 -11.54 -17.51 2.65
N LEU A 202 -11.80 -17.90 3.91
CA LEU A 202 -12.74 -17.22 4.80
C LEU A 202 -12.13 -15.99 5.50
N ARG A 203 -11.43 -15.12 4.75
CA ARG A 203 -10.67 -13.95 5.27
C ARG A 203 -11.45 -12.94 6.12
N LYS A 204 -12.78 -13.07 6.22
CA LYS A 204 -13.66 -12.26 7.07
C LYS A 204 -13.93 -12.85 8.46
N LEU A 205 -13.44 -14.05 8.77
CA LEU A 205 -13.64 -14.65 10.09
C LEU A 205 -13.04 -13.76 11.20
N THR A 206 -13.85 -13.53 12.22
CA THR A 206 -13.52 -12.83 13.48
C THR A 206 -13.59 -13.78 14.67
N ASN A 207 -14.44 -14.81 14.62
CA ASN A 207 -14.50 -15.93 15.56
C ASN A 207 -14.34 -17.27 14.82
N LEU A 208 -13.38 -18.11 15.24
CA LEU A 208 -13.24 -19.49 14.80
C LEU A 208 -13.06 -20.40 16.02
N ASP A 209 -13.86 -21.47 16.12
CA ASP A 209 -13.77 -22.44 17.21
C ASP A 209 -13.67 -23.88 16.65
N LEU A 210 -12.55 -24.54 16.97
CA LEU A 210 -12.22 -25.92 16.63
C LEU A 210 -12.03 -26.79 17.90
N SER A 211 -12.42 -26.31 19.08
CA SER A 211 -12.19 -26.99 20.36
C SER A 211 -12.79 -28.41 20.40
N GLY A 212 -12.24 -29.33 21.20
CA GLY A 212 -12.81 -30.66 21.39
C GLY A 212 -12.80 -31.54 20.13
N ASN A 213 -11.73 -31.45 19.34
CA ASN A 213 -11.51 -32.23 18.13
C ASN A 213 -10.26 -33.13 18.26
N ASP A 214 -9.93 -33.86 17.19
CA ASP A 214 -8.80 -34.78 17.14
C ASP A 214 -7.63 -34.18 16.33
N LEU A 215 -7.52 -32.84 16.24
CA LEU A 215 -6.53 -32.15 15.41
C LEU A 215 -5.11 -32.33 15.96
N THR A 216 -4.15 -32.64 15.10
CA THR A 216 -2.71 -32.74 15.46
C THR A 216 -1.85 -31.61 14.89
N VAL A 217 -2.31 -30.97 13.80
CA VAL A 217 -1.65 -29.86 13.10
C VAL A 217 -2.72 -28.91 12.54
N LEU A 218 -2.33 -27.67 12.26
CA LEU A 218 -3.13 -26.69 11.52
C LEU A 218 -2.53 -26.48 10.11
N PRO A 219 -3.34 -26.17 9.09
CA PRO A 219 -2.82 -25.74 7.79
C PRO A 219 -2.17 -24.36 7.89
N GLU A 220 -1.11 -24.12 7.12
CA GLU A 220 -0.40 -22.84 7.01
C GLU A 220 -1.35 -21.71 6.57
N GLU A 221 -2.33 -22.04 5.71
CA GLU A 221 -3.37 -21.12 5.23
C GLU A 221 -4.31 -20.58 6.34
N ILE A 222 -4.16 -21.02 7.60
CA ILE A 222 -4.80 -20.37 8.75
C ILE A 222 -4.33 -18.91 8.92
N GLY A 223 -3.08 -18.58 8.53
CA GLY A 223 -2.53 -17.22 8.57
C GLY A 223 -3.27 -16.20 7.69
N MET A 224 -4.09 -16.69 6.75
CA MET A 224 -4.92 -15.85 5.88
C MET A 224 -6.09 -15.17 6.59
N LEU A 225 -6.43 -15.62 7.80
CA LEU A 225 -7.54 -15.11 8.60
C LEU A 225 -7.15 -13.85 9.38
N THR A 226 -6.55 -12.85 8.73
CA THR A 226 -5.99 -11.64 9.40
C THR A 226 -7.01 -10.82 10.21
N ASN A 227 -8.32 -11.02 9.99
CA ASN A 227 -9.42 -10.42 10.76
C ASN A 227 -9.80 -11.19 12.03
N LEU A 228 -9.19 -12.34 12.29
CA LEU A 228 -9.54 -13.23 13.39
C LEU A 228 -9.17 -12.59 14.74
N LYS A 229 -10.17 -12.41 15.59
CA LYS A 229 -10.03 -11.85 16.96
C LYS A 229 -9.99 -12.93 18.03
N GLN A 230 -10.76 -14.00 17.83
CA GLN A 230 -10.83 -15.14 18.73
C GLN A 230 -10.68 -16.44 17.94
N PHE A 231 -9.66 -17.23 18.30
CA PHE A 231 -9.39 -18.54 17.75
C PHE A 231 -9.31 -19.55 18.90
N LEU A 232 -10.24 -20.51 18.95
CA LEU A 232 -10.26 -21.53 20.00
C LEU A 232 -9.88 -22.91 19.43
N LEU A 233 -8.93 -23.56 20.10
CA LEU A 233 -8.33 -24.84 19.77
C LEU A 233 -8.32 -25.80 20.97
N PHE A 234 -9.04 -25.48 22.06
CA PHE A 234 -8.98 -26.20 23.32
C PHE A 234 -9.22 -27.71 23.17
N ASP A 235 -8.61 -28.54 24.01
CA ASP A 235 -8.81 -30.00 24.02
C ASP A 235 -8.64 -30.64 22.61
N ASN A 236 -7.46 -30.48 22.04
CA ASN A 236 -7.02 -31.10 20.79
C ASN A 236 -5.63 -31.79 21.01
N ASN A 237 -5.01 -32.31 19.95
CA ASN A 237 -3.74 -33.04 20.01
C ASN A 237 -2.58 -32.26 19.36
N ILE A 238 -2.67 -30.92 19.30
CA ILE A 238 -1.71 -30.06 18.61
C ILE A 238 -0.41 -29.94 19.43
N ARG A 239 0.75 -30.07 18.76
CA ARG A 239 2.08 -29.95 19.38
C ARG A 239 2.81 -28.65 19.03
N THR A 240 2.68 -28.23 17.77
CA THR A 240 3.30 -27.02 17.22
C THR A 240 2.24 -26.15 16.54
N LEU A 241 2.54 -24.86 16.41
CA LEU A 241 1.72 -23.91 15.66
C LEU A 241 2.47 -23.48 14.39
N PRO A 242 1.82 -23.37 13.22
CA PRO A 242 2.46 -22.86 12.01
C PRO A 242 2.87 -21.39 12.18
N TYR A 243 4.05 -21.00 11.68
CA TYR A 243 4.59 -19.64 11.82
C TYR A 243 3.70 -18.59 11.13
N GLU A 244 2.91 -18.99 10.14
CA GLU A 244 1.89 -18.19 9.45
C GLU A 244 0.79 -17.68 10.39
N MET A 245 0.60 -18.30 11.57
CA MET A 245 -0.24 -17.69 12.62
C MET A 245 0.31 -16.34 13.11
N GLY A 246 1.60 -16.05 12.91
CA GLY A 246 2.20 -14.73 13.13
C GLY A 246 1.54 -13.61 12.30
N TYR A 247 0.89 -13.96 11.19
CA TYR A 247 0.11 -13.01 10.39
C TYR A 247 -1.23 -12.62 11.03
N LEU A 248 -1.67 -13.28 12.11
CA LEU A 248 -2.93 -13.01 12.82
C LEU A 248 -2.81 -11.81 13.77
N TYR A 249 -2.28 -10.68 13.28
CA TYR A 249 -1.96 -9.49 14.09
C TYR A 249 -3.16 -8.81 14.77
N ARG A 250 -4.40 -9.17 14.39
CA ARG A 250 -5.66 -8.71 15.02
C ARG A 250 -6.18 -9.68 16.11
N LEU A 251 -5.47 -10.78 16.39
CA LEU A 251 -5.89 -11.79 17.35
C LEU A 251 -5.76 -11.30 18.80
N GLU A 252 -6.89 -11.36 19.51
CA GLU A 252 -7.03 -10.95 20.90
C GLU A 252 -6.97 -12.19 21.82
N ILE A 253 -7.65 -13.28 21.43
CA ILE A 253 -7.77 -14.52 22.21
C ILE A 253 -7.35 -15.71 21.34
N LEU A 254 -6.30 -16.43 21.76
CA LEU A 254 -5.94 -17.76 21.27
C LEU A 254 -6.15 -18.77 22.40
N GLY A 255 -7.16 -19.63 22.28
CA GLY A 255 -7.44 -20.68 23.27
C GLY A 255 -6.72 -21.98 22.93
N ILE A 256 -5.71 -22.39 23.70
CA ILE A 256 -4.87 -23.56 23.41
C ILE A 256 -4.71 -24.57 24.56
N GLU A 257 -5.23 -24.28 25.76
CA GLU A 257 -5.28 -25.23 26.88
C GLU A 257 -5.88 -26.61 26.48
N GLY A 258 -5.36 -27.68 27.09
CA GLY A 258 -5.71 -29.06 26.77
C GLY A 258 -5.01 -29.65 25.54
N ASN A 259 -4.05 -28.92 24.94
CA ASN A 259 -3.17 -29.43 23.87
C ASN A 259 -1.78 -29.83 24.40
N PRO A 260 -1.14 -30.89 23.85
CA PRO A 260 0.23 -31.28 24.15
C PRO A 260 1.27 -30.39 23.43
N LEU A 261 1.15 -29.07 23.57
CA LEU A 261 2.04 -28.09 22.94
C LEU A 261 3.46 -28.14 23.51
N GLU A 262 4.45 -27.81 22.68
CA GLU A 262 5.84 -27.62 23.09
C GLU A 262 5.99 -26.50 24.13
N ASP A 263 6.85 -26.73 25.12
CA ASP A 263 6.96 -25.88 26.33
C ASP A 263 7.29 -24.42 26.02
N ILE A 264 8.02 -24.13 24.93
CA ILE A 264 8.33 -22.77 24.50
C ILE A 264 7.08 -21.98 24.06
N LEU A 265 6.16 -22.62 23.32
CA LEU A 265 4.90 -22.00 22.89
C LEU A 265 3.97 -21.81 24.09
N LYS A 266 3.97 -22.78 25.01
CA LYS A 266 3.20 -22.73 26.26
C LYS A 266 3.72 -21.63 27.20
N ALA A 267 5.02 -21.54 27.43
CA ALA A 267 5.64 -20.51 28.25
C ALA A 267 5.37 -19.10 27.71
N GLN A 268 5.42 -18.91 26.38
CA GLN A 268 5.17 -17.61 25.77
C GLN A 268 3.72 -17.12 25.97
N ILE A 269 2.70 -18.00 25.88
CA ILE A 269 1.32 -17.61 26.22
C ILE A 269 1.08 -17.49 27.74
N LEU A 270 1.70 -18.35 28.56
CA LEU A 270 1.59 -18.31 30.03
C LEU A 270 2.07 -16.97 30.59
N LYS A 271 3.22 -16.50 30.10
CA LYS A 271 3.92 -15.33 30.61
C LYS A 271 3.45 -14.02 29.96
N GLU A 272 3.23 -14.01 28.65
CA GLU A 272 3.05 -12.77 27.86
C GLU A 272 1.77 -12.76 26.98
N GLY A 273 0.96 -13.82 27.04
CA GLY A 273 -0.37 -13.88 26.43
C GLY A 273 -0.42 -14.01 24.90
N THR A 274 -1.64 -14.02 24.34
CA THR A 274 -1.92 -14.23 22.91
C THR A 274 -0.99 -13.41 22.01
N LYS A 275 -0.91 -12.10 22.24
CA LYS A 275 -0.23 -11.15 21.35
C LYS A 275 1.28 -11.38 21.31
N ALA A 276 1.88 -11.84 22.40
CA ALA A 276 3.31 -12.12 22.47
C ALA A 276 3.67 -13.45 21.78
N LEU A 277 2.79 -14.45 21.83
CA LEU A 277 2.95 -15.69 21.05
C LEU A 277 2.77 -15.45 19.55
N ILE A 278 1.78 -14.65 19.13
CA ILE A 278 1.62 -14.25 17.73
C ILE A 278 2.81 -13.40 17.26
N LYS A 279 3.33 -12.48 18.08
CA LYS A 279 4.57 -11.75 17.77
C LYS A 279 5.76 -12.70 17.64
N TYR A 280 5.94 -13.65 18.56
CA TYR A 280 7.01 -14.65 18.49
C TYR A 280 6.98 -15.43 17.17
N LEU A 281 5.83 -15.99 16.80
CA LEU A 281 5.65 -16.72 15.53
C LEU A 281 5.87 -15.83 14.29
N LYS A 282 5.66 -14.52 14.40
CA LYS A 282 5.90 -13.57 13.30
C LYS A 282 7.38 -13.19 13.16
N GLU A 283 8.07 -12.90 14.27
CA GLU A 283 9.46 -12.41 14.24
C GLU A 283 10.49 -13.54 14.09
N GLU A 284 10.21 -14.73 14.66
CA GLU A 284 11.07 -15.92 14.59
C GLU A 284 10.73 -16.84 13.40
N MET A 285 9.95 -16.35 12.41
CA MET A 285 9.66 -17.07 11.18
C MET A 285 10.99 -17.34 10.42
N PRO A 286 11.36 -18.61 10.15
CA PRO A 286 12.69 -18.93 9.62
C PRO A 286 12.97 -18.33 8.24
N ASP A 287 14.22 -17.89 8.02
CA ASP A 287 14.72 -17.44 6.71
C ASP A 287 14.65 -18.53 5.62
N THR A 288 14.39 -19.79 5.99
CA THR A 288 14.10 -20.91 5.08
C THR A 288 12.61 -21.01 4.70
N HIS A 289 11.79 -19.98 4.97
CA HIS A 289 10.43 -19.87 4.45
C HIS A 289 10.45 -20.04 2.93
N VAL A 290 9.54 -20.85 2.39
CA VAL A 290 9.59 -21.31 0.99
C VAL A 290 9.57 -20.11 0.04
N GLU A 291 10.64 -19.97 -0.75
CA GLU A 291 10.76 -18.97 -1.80
C GLU A 291 9.70 -19.21 -2.88
N PRO A 292 8.94 -18.19 -3.30
CA PRO A 292 7.97 -18.33 -4.37
C PRO A 292 8.67 -18.69 -5.69
N PRO A 293 8.02 -19.47 -6.58
CA PRO A 293 8.45 -19.57 -7.96
C PRO A 293 8.60 -18.18 -8.58
N GLY A 294 9.70 -17.95 -9.30
CA GLY A 294 9.91 -16.72 -10.06
C GLY A 294 8.78 -16.48 -11.06
N ARG A 295 8.36 -15.22 -11.20
CA ARG A 295 7.25 -14.82 -12.08
C ARG A 295 7.58 -15.12 -13.54
N ASP A 296 6.67 -15.77 -14.26
CA ASP A 296 6.88 -16.16 -15.66
C ASP A 296 7.14 -14.95 -16.58
N TRP A 297 8.09 -15.09 -17.51
CA TRP A 297 8.29 -14.13 -18.58
C TRP A 297 7.46 -14.53 -19.80
N LEU A 298 6.34 -13.83 -20.02
CA LEU A 298 5.34 -14.15 -21.03
C LEU A 298 5.71 -13.48 -22.35
N ILE A 299 6.08 -14.27 -23.35
CA ILE A 299 6.33 -13.81 -24.72
C ILE A 299 5.00 -13.63 -25.45
N LEU A 300 4.81 -12.44 -26.05
CA LEU A 300 3.61 -12.05 -26.79
C LEU A 300 3.86 -11.93 -28.30
N ASP A 301 5.10 -11.63 -28.71
CA ASP A 301 5.54 -11.57 -30.11
C ASP A 301 6.99 -12.07 -30.23
N GLU A 302 7.16 -13.30 -30.71
CA GLU A 302 8.48 -13.92 -30.93
C GLU A 302 9.31 -13.19 -32.01
N THR A 303 8.67 -12.50 -32.96
CA THR A 303 9.34 -11.86 -34.11
C THR A 303 10.06 -10.57 -33.73
N ALA A 304 9.61 -9.91 -32.66
CA ALA A 304 10.20 -8.70 -32.10
C ALA A 304 11.65 -8.88 -31.59
N SER A 305 12.09 -10.13 -31.38
CA SER A 305 13.48 -10.49 -31.06
C SER A 305 14.51 -9.94 -32.06
N THR A 306 14.10 -9.63 -33.30
CA THR A 306 14.95 -9.06 -34.36
C THR A 306 14.92 -7.53 -34.45
N SER A 307 14.18 -6.85 -33.57
CA SER A 307 14.04 -5.38 -33.60
C SER A 307 15.34 -4.67 -33.21
N PRO A 308 15.85 -3.73 -34.04
CA PRO A 308 17.03 -2.92 -33.69
C PRO A 308 16.71 -1.81 -32.68
N ASP A 309 15.43 -1.56 -32.37
CA ASP A 309 14.98 -0.53 -31.42
C ASP A 309 14.03 -1.17 -30.39
N LYS A 310 14.60 -2.14 -29.66
CA LYS A 310 13.98 -2.85 -28.54
C LYS A 310 14.25 -2.10 -27.24
N ILE A 311 13.25 -2.00 -26.38
CA ILE A 311 13.29 -1.26 -25.11
C ILE A 311 12.53 -1.98 -24.00
N THR A 312 13.13 -2.16 -22.82
CA THR A 312 12.50 -2.75 -21.63
C THR A 312 12.21 -1.70 -20.55
N VAL A 313 11.01 -1.71 -19.99
CA VAL A 313 10.54 -0.68 -19.04
C VAL A 313 9.99 -1.35 -17.78
N LEU A 314 10.48 -0.92 -16.63
CA LEU A 314 10.05 -1.35 -15.31
C LEU A 314 9.34 -0.19 -14.58
N SER A 315 8.20 -0.44 -13.92
CA SER A 315 7.50 0.50 -13.05
C SER A 315 7.23 -0.14 -11.69
N TYR A 316 7.57 0.55 -10.60
CA TYR A 316 7.47 -0.04 -9.26
C TYR A 316 7.31 1.02 -8.15
N ASN A 317 6.19 0.99 -7.41
CA ASN A 317 6.08 1.68 -6.13
C ASN A 317 6.86 0.86 -5.09
N ILE A 318 7.89 1.45 -4.47
CA ILE A 318 8.83 0.73 -3.59
C ILE A 318 8.49 0.82 -2.10
N LEU A 319 7.35 1.45 -1.75
CA LEU A 319 6.87 1.70 -0.39
C LEU A 319 7.88 2.48 0.47
N CYS A 320 7.68 3.78 0.63
CA CYS A 320 8.64 4.61 1.38
C CYS A 320 8.72 4.19 2.86
N ASP A 321 9.87 4.35 3.49
CA ASP A 321 10.09 3.89 4.86
C ASP A 321 9.11 4.53 5.87
N SER A 322 8.73 5.79 5.66
CA SER A 322 7.73 6.48 6.49
C SER A 322 6.32 5.87 6.42
N SER A 323 6.00 5.10 5.37
CA SER A 323 4.73 4.39 5.21
C SER A 323 4.78 2.95 5.75
N ALA A 324 5.96 2.31 5.73
CA ALA A 324 6.22 0.89 6.03
C ALA A 324 6.10 0.50 7.52
N THR A 325 5.11 1.04 8.21
CA THR A 325 4.96 0.94 9.66
C THR A 325 4.22 -0.32 10.10
N GLN A 326 4.53 -0.80 11.31
CA GLN A 326 3.84 -1.94 11.92
C GLN A 326 2.34 -1.69 12.19
N SER A 327 1.85 -0.44 12.15
CA SER A 327 0.42 -0.15 12.28
C SER A 327 -0.38 -0.44 11.01
N HIS A 328 0.24 -0.31 9.83
CA HIS A 328 -0.38 -0.70 8.56
C HIS A 328 -0.09 -2.17 8.24
N TYR A 329 1.18 -2.56 8.37
CA TYR A 329 1.68 -3.89 7.98
C TYR A 329 1.88 -4.78 9.21
N GLY A 330 0.88 -4.87 10.09
CA GLY A 330 0.99 -5.56 11.39
C GLY A 330 1.35 -7.05 11.32
N TYR A 331 1.06 -7.68 10.18
CA TYR A 331 1.41 -9.07 9.85
C TYR A 331 2.85 -9.26 9.39
N ALA A 332 3.55 -8.20 8.95
CA ALA A 332 4.92 -8.29 8.46
C ALA A 332 5.93 -8.28 9.64
N PRO A 333 7.00 -9.10 9.62
CA PRO A 333 8.06 -9.07 10.63
C PRO A 333 8.77 -7.70 10.69
N SER A 334 9.28 -7.33 11.86
CA SER A 334 9.99 -6.07 12.08
C SER A 334 11.27 -5.97 11.23
N ARG A 335 12.01 -7.07 11.08
CA ARG A 335 13.18 -7.18 10.19
C ARG A 335 12.81 -6.93 8.73
N VAL A 336 11.69 -7.50 8.30
CA VAL A 336 11.18 -7.41 6.91
C VAL A 336 10.71 -5.99 6.57
N LEU A 337 10.10 -5.28 7.53
CA LEU A 337 9.69 -3.88 7.33
C LEU A 337 10.87 -2.90 7.29
N SER A 338 11.99 -3.23 7.96
CA SER A 338 13.14 -2.33 8.07
C SER A 338 13.71 -1.92 6.70
N TRP A 339 14.04 -0.62 6.56
CA TRP A 339 14.52 -0.10 5.27
C TRP A 339 15.77 -0.81 4.76
N GLU A 340 16.69 -1.19 5.65
CA GLU A 340 17.92 -1.89 5.30
C GLU A 340 17.65 -3.20 4.56
N TYR A 341 16.66 -3.97 5.02
CA TYR A 341 16.22 -5.20 4.35
C TYR A 341 15.56 -4.89 3.02
N ARG A 342 14.53 -4.04 3.03
CA ARG A 342 13.71 -3.76 1.84
C ARG A 342 14.52 -3.14 0.71
N ARG A 343 15.34 -2.12 0.99
CA ARG A 343 16.16 -1.42 -0.02
C ARG A 343 17.13 -2.36 -0.72
N GLN A 344 17.71 -3.33 0.00
CA GLN A 344 18.62 -4.31 -0.59
C GLN A 344 17.88 -5.31 -1.47
N THR A 345 16.69 -5.79 -1.06
CA THR A 345 15.84 -6.67 -1.88
C THR A 345 15.35 -5.95 -3.14
N ILE A 346 14.88 -4.69 -3.03
CA ILE A 346 14.49 -3.85 -4.18
C ILE A 346 15.67 -3.68 -5.15
N LEU A 347 16.86 -3.34 -4.63
CA LEU A 347 18.07 -3.18 -5.46
C LEU A 347 18.46 -4.49 -6.17
N ASN A 348 18.27 -5.63 -5.52
CA ASN A 348 18.52 -6.94 -6.13
C ASN A 348 17.51 -7.25 -7.25
N GLU A 349 16.22 -6.99 -7.05
CA GLU A 349 15.16 -7.15 -8.06
C GLU A 349 15.42 -6.25 -9.29
N LEU A 350 15.74 -4.97 -9.07
CA LEU A 350 16.07 -4.03 -10.14
C LEU A 350 17.32 -4.44 -10.94
N ARG A 351 18.34 -4.99 -10.27
CA ARG A 351 19.55 -5.52 -10.93
C ARG A 351 19.30 -6.85 -11.65
N ALA A 352 18.40 -7.69 -11.15
CA ALA A 352 18.05 -8.98 -11.77
C ALA A 352 17.24 -8.81 -13.06
N HIS A 353 16.41 -7.77 -13.16
CA HIS A 353 15.65 -7.46 -14.38
C HIS A 353 16.45 -6.68 -15.45
N ASP A 354 17.53 -6.00 -15.06
CA ASP A 354 18.44 -5.19 -15.90
C ASP A 354 17.76 -4.30 -16.97
N SER A 355 16.56 -3.78 -16.65
CA SER A 355 15.70 -3.05 -17.58
C SER A 355 16.36 -1.81 -18.17
N ASP A 356 16.08 -1.47 -19.43
CA ASP A 356 16.58 -0.25 -20.07
C ASP A 356 16.17 1.03 -19.33
N ILE A 357 14.97 1.02 -18.74
CA ILE A 357 14.34 2.13 -18.02
C ILE A 357 13.64 1.62 -16.75
N ILE A 358 13.85 2.30 -15.62
CA ILE A 358 13.21 2.04 -14.33
C ILE A 358 12.44 3.29 -13.89
N CYS A 359 11.16 3.17 -13.57
CA CYS A 359 10.30 4.22 -13.02
C CYS A 359 9.88 3.85 -11.59
N LEU A 360 10.50 4.46 -10.57
CA LEU A 360 10.18 4.21 -9.16
C LEU A 360 9.24 5.27 -8.58
N GLN A 361 8.24 4.83 -7.81
CA GLN A 361 7.40 5.68 -6.96
C GLN A 361 7.74 5.43 -5.48
N GLU A 362 7.47 6.41 -4.61
CA GLU A 362 7.78 6.39 -3.17
C GLU A 362 9.26 6.17 -2.80
N ILE A 363 10.16 6.68 -3.64
CA ILE A 363 11.57 6.82 -3.28
C ILE A 363 11.80 8.20 -2.65
N ASP A 364 12.46 8.26 -1.49
CA ASP A 364 12.82 9.51 -0.82
C ASP A 364 14.16 10.09 -1.33
N GLN A 365 14.40 11.36 -1.00
CA GLN A 365 15.57 12.09 -1.50
C GLN A 365 16.89 11.59 -0.88
N GLY A 366 16.88 11.10 0.36
CA GLY A 366 18.04 10.47 0.99
C GLY A 366 18.41 9.18 0.25
N SER A 367 17.49 8.21 0.24
CA SER A 367 17.67 6.90 -0.40
C SER A 367 17.97 6.99 -1.89
N TYR A 368 17.39 7.98 -2.60
CA TYR A 368 17.76 8.23 -3.99
C TYR A 368 19.24 8.60 -4.12
N ASN A 369 19.74 9.59 -3.37
CA ASN A 369 21.11 10.09 -3.54
C ASN A 369 22.18 9.20 -2.90
N GLU A 370 21.90 8.65 -1.72
CA GLU A 370 22.87 7.95 -0.85
C GLU A 370 22.90 6.43 -1.07
N PHE A 371 21.91 5.87 -1.79
CA PHE A 371 21.84 4.44 -2.05
C PHE A 371 21.56 4.14 -3.53
N PHE A 372 20.32 4.33 -4.00
CA PHE A 372 19.89 3.82 -5.31
C PHE A 372 20.68 4.42 -6.48
N ARG A 373 20.96 5.73 -6.47
CA ARG A 373 21.71 6.40 -7.55
C ARG A 373 23.16 5.93 -7.66
N GLU A 374 23.83 5.68 -6.55
CA GLU A 374 25.20 5.14 -6.57
C GLU A 374 25.18 3.67 -6.97
N GLN A 375 24.34 2.87 -6.31
CA GLN A 375 24.28 1.43 -6.53
C GLN A 375 23.85 1.05 -7.96
N LEU A 376 22.95 1.80 -8.58
CA LEU A 376 22.55 1.58 -9.97
C LEU A 376 23.55 2.18 -10.98
N ALA A 377 24.41 3.14 -10.60
CA ALA A 377 25.45 3.66 -11.50
C ALA A 377 26.49 2.59 -11.89
N TYR A 378 26.78 1.63 -10.99
CA TYR A 378 27.59 0.44 -11.30
C TYR A 378 26.94 -0.48 -12.37
N SER A 379 25.64 -0.31 -12.62
CA SER A 379 24.86 -1.03 -13.65
C SER A 379 24.50 -0.13 -14.86
N ASP A 380 25.31 0.91 -15.11
CA ASP A 380 25.16 1.92 -16.18
C ASP A 380 23.93 2.85 -16.07
N TYR A 381 23.18 2.84 -14.96
CA TYR A 381 22.03 3.73 -14.83
C TYR A 381 22.42 5.18 -14.55
N LYS A 382 21.73 6.10 -15.23
CA LYS A 382 21.66 7.52 -14.88
C LYS A 382 20.26 7.83 -14.37
N GLY A 383 20.16 8.58 -13.27
CA GLY A 383 18.89 8.90 -12.60
C GLY A 383 18.46 10.36 -12.76
N VAL A 384 17.14 10.55 -12.80
CA VAL A 384 16.44 11.81 -12.53
C VAL A 384 15.45 11.56 -11.39
N TYR A 385 15.42 12.45 -10.40
CA TYR A 385 14.51 12.38 -9.26
C TYR A 385 13.82 13.73 -9.04
N TRP A 386 12.60 13.68 -8.49
CA TRP A 386 11.94 14.86 -7.91
C TRP A 386 11.10 14.45 -6.68
N PRO A 387 11.20 15.15 -5.53
CA PRO A 387 10.33 14.94 -4.38
C PRO A 387 8.93 15.51 -4.63
N ARG A 388 7.93 15.03 -3.86
CA ARG A 388 6.59 15.65 -3.81
C ARG A 388 6.69 17.14 -3.43
N GLY A 389 5.69 17.92 -3.86
CA GLY A 389 5.68 19.38 -3.72
C GLY A 389 5.81 19.92 -2.30
N ARG A 390 5.51 19.12 -1.26
CA ARG A 390 5.66 19.51 0.15
C ARG A 390 7.10 19.89 0.52
N ALA A 391 8.10 19.30 -0.14
CA ALA A 391 9.52 19.64 0.08
C ALA A 391 9.87 21.11 -0.20
N MET A 392 9.10 21.82 -1.05
CA MET A 392 9.40 23.20 -1.49
C MET A 392 9.28 24.28 -0.38
N GLY A 393 8.92 23.91 0.85
CA GLY A 393 8.87 24.81 2.01
C GLY A 393 9.36 24.18 3.33
N MET A 394 10.06 23.05 3.26
CA MET A 394 10.59 22.32 4.43
C MET A 394 12.07 22.68 4.67
N GLN A 395 12.62 22.34 5.85
CA GLN A 395 14.07 22.43 6.07
C GLN A 395 14.79 21.32 5.29
N GLU A 396 16.08 21.49 5.00
CA GLU A 396 16.82 20.58 4.11
C GLU A 396 16.85 19.13 4.65
N ASP A 397 17.00 18.94 5.96
CA ASP A 397 16.98 17.62 6.58
C ASP A 397 15.58 16.99 6.59
N ASP A 398 14.53 17.76 6.91
CA ASP A 398 13.13 17.29 6.83
C ASP A 398 12.76 16.90 5.38
N ALA A 399 13.27 17.65 4.40
CA ALA A 399 13.02 17.43 2.98
C ALA A 399 13.68 16.14 2.44
N LYS A 400 14.75 15.63 3.09
CA LYS A 400 15.38 14.35 2.69
C LYS A 400 14.41 13.17 2.78
N GLY A 401 13.58 13.14 3.83
CA GLY A 401 12.54 12.14 4.04
C GLY A 401 11.26 12.37 3.24
N VAL A 402 11.19 13.38 2.35
CA VAL A 402 10.06 13.54 1.44
C VAL A 402 10.25 12.61 0.24
N ASP A 403 9.29 11.71 0.10
CA ASP A 403 9.17 10.77 -1.02
C ASP A 403 8.84 11.49 -2.35
N GLY A 404 9.03 10.77 -3.46
CA GLY A 404 8.81 11.30 -4.79
C GLY A 404 8.87 10.23 -5.88
N CYS A 405 9.28 10.66 -7.08
CA CYS A 405 9.38 9.80 -8.26
C CYS A 405 10.79 9.86 -8.85
N ALA A 406 11.36 8.71 -9.19
CA ALA A 406 12.63 8.61 -9.92
C ALA A 406 12.47 7.91 -11.28
N ILE A 407 13.23 8.35 -12.27
CA ILE A 407 13.40 7.67 -13.56
C ILE A 407 14.89 7.39 -13.73
N PHE A 408 15.26 6.12 -13.81
CA PHE A 408 16.60 5.68 -14.18
C PHE A 408 16.60 5.11 -15.61
N PHE A 409 17.70 5.28 -16.33
CA PHE A 409 17.86 4.80 -17.70
C PHE A 409 19.33 4.45 -18.00
N LYS A 410 19.55 3.45 -18.87
CA LYS A 410 20.91 3.02 -19.30
C LYS A 410 21.66 4.15 -20.01
N GLY A 411 22.77 4.59 -19.43
CA GLY A 411 23.60 5.70 -19.91
C GLY A 411 24.40 5.42 -21.18
N SER A 412 24.67 4.14 -21.45
CA SER A 412 25.26 3.60 -22.68
C SER A 412 24.26 3.54 -23.85
N LYS A 413 22.96 3.43 -23.56
CA LYS A 413 21.89 3.32 -24.57
C LYS A 413 21.21 4.65 -24.87
N PHE A 414 21.02 5.51 -23.87
CA PHE A 414 20.28 6.78 -24.04
C PHE A 414 21.13 8.03 -23.79
N ILE A 415 20.70 9.12 -24.44
CA ILE A 415 21.05 10.51 -24.12
C ILE A 415 19.79 11.14 -23.52
N ILE A 416 19.93 11.87 -22.42
CA ILE A 416 18.86 12.73 -21.89
C ILE A 416 18.93 14.10 -22.57
N LEU A 417 17.83 14.53 -23.19
CA LEU A 417 17.73 15.82 -23.88
C LEU A 417 17.02 16.89 -23.02
N ASP A 418 16.04 16.51 -22.20
CA ASP A 418 15.34 17.41 -21.27
C ASP A 418 14.71 16.62 -20.10
N LYS A 419 14.36 17.32 -19.02
CA LYS A 419 13.56 16.80 -17.90
C LYS A 419 12.60 17.86 -17.36
N GLN A 420 11.38 17.44 -17.03
CA GLN A 420 10.30 18.30 -16.58
C GLN A 420 9.59 17.67 -15.37
N VAL A 421 8.93 18.49 -14.57
CA VAL A 421 8.09 18.02 -13.45
C VAL A 421 6.73 18.73 -13.51
N ILE A 422 5.67 17.95 -13.35
CA ILE A 422 4.31 18.42 -13.15
C ILE A 422 4.03 18.31 -11.66
N ASN A 423 3.62 19.40 -11.02
CA ASN A 423 3.02 19.37 -9.69
C ASN A 423 1.53 19.65 -9.85
N PHE A 424 0.67 18.67 -9.58
CA PHE A 424 -0.72 18.74 -10.01
C PHE A 424 -1.49 19.88 -9.32
N GLY A 425 -1.30 20.07 -8.00
CA GLY A 425 -1.94 21.16 -7.26
C GLY A 425 -1.53 22.55 -7.76
N GLN A 426 -0.23 22.78 -7.98
CA GLN A 426 0.28 24.04 -8.52
C GLN A 426 -0.17 24.28 -9.97
N THR A 427 -0.12 23.26 -10.83
CA THR A 427 -0.56 23.38 -12.23
C THR A 427 -2.06 23.66 -12.30
N ALA A 428 -2.89 22.97 -11.51
CA ALA A 428 -4.34 23.19 -11.46
C ALA A 428 -4.72 24.64 -11.14
N VAL A 429 -4.10 25.25 -10.11
CA VAL A 429 -4.38 26.63 -9.71
C VAL A 429 -3.78 27.68 -10.67
N ARG A 430 -2.74 27.32 -11.45
CA ARG A 430 -2.16 28.21 -12.47
C ARG A 430 -2.97 28.28 -13.77
N ARG A 431 -3.99 27.43 -13.95
CA ARG A 431 -4.82 27.45 -15.17
C ARG A 431 -5.67 28.72 -15.26
N PRO A 432 -5.86 29.33 -16.46
CA PRO A 432 -6.71 30.52 -16.62
C PRO A 432 -8.18 30.30 -16.24
N ASP A 433 -8.68 29.06 -16.36
CA ASP A 433 -10.05 28.65 -16.07
C ASP A 433 -10.29 28.28 -14.59
N ALA A 434 -9.26 28.26 -13.75
CA ALA A 434 -9.38 27.93 -12.33
C ALA A 434 -9.95 29.06 -11.45
N LYS A 435 -9.94 30.30 -11.95
CA LYS A 435 -10.37 31.47 -11.18
C LYS A 435 -11.87 31.41 -10.86
N GLY A 436 -12.21 31.30 -9.58
CA GLY A 436 -13.59 31.15 -9.11
C GLY A 436 -14.13 29.72 -9.25
N GLN A 437 -13.26 28.72 -9.20
CA GLN A 437 -13.62 27.30 -9.15
C GLN A 437 -13.18 26.73 -7.80
N ASP A 438 -14.06 26.82 -6.79
CA ASP A 438 -13.69 26.54 -5.39
C ASP A 438 -13.19 25.10 -5.17
N ASP A 439 -13.69 24.12 -5.93
CA ASP A 439 -13.23 22.72 -5.86
C ASP A 439 -11.73 22.55 -6.20
N ILE A 440 -11.15 23.39 -7.08
CA ILE A 440 -9.72 23.34 -7.39
C ILE A 440 -8.89 23.72 -6.15
N TYR A 441 -9.26 24.81 -5.48
CA TYR A 441 -8.56 25.29 -4.28
C TYR A 441 -8.80 24.37 -3.08
N ASN A 442 -10.01 23.85 -2.92
CA ASN A 442 -10.39 23.03 -1.77
C ASN A 442 -9.94 21.56 -1.89
N ARG A 443 -9.82 21.01 -3.11
CA ARG A 443 -9.56 19.56 -3.32
C ARG A 443 -8.25 19.23 -4.02
N LEU A 444 -7.70 20.12 -4.87
CA LEU A 444 -6.42 19.87 -5.58
C LEU A 444 -5.23 20.68 -5.09
N TRP A 445 -5.39 21.97 -4.72
CA TRP A 445 -4.24 22.83 -4.38
C TRP A 445 -3.34 22.26 -3.27
N GLN A 446 -3.95 21.64 -2.26
CA GLN A 446 -3.24 21.01 -1.14
C GLN A 446 -2.66 19.62 -1.47
N LYS A 447 -2.87 19.10 -2.69
CA LYS A 447 -2.34 17.81 -3.13
C LYS A 447 -0.99 18.03 -3.83
N ASP A 448 0.06 17.75 -3.09
CA ASP A 448 1.47 17.93 -3.44
C ASP A 448 2.02 16.95 -4.50
N HIS A 449 1.16 16.08 -5.03
CA HIS A 449 1.52 14.95 -5.88
C HIS A 449 2.05 15.39 -7.25
N ILE A 450 2.86 14.53 -7.87
CA ILE A 450 3.70 14.88 -9.02
C ILE A 450 3.68 13.83 -10.14
N ALA A 451 4.12 14.25 -11.31
CA ALA A 451 4.72 13.39 -12.32
C ALA A 451 6.05 13.97 -12.80
N VAL A 452 7.04 13.11 -13.03
CA VAL A 452 8.33 13.43 -13.62
C VAL A 452 8.31 12.99 -15.08
N ILE A 453 8.80 13.83 -15.99
CA ILE A 453 8.97 13.52 -17.40
C ILE A 453 10.44 13.63 -17.77
N VAL A 454 10.98 12.61 -18.42
CA VAL A 454 12.33 12.61 -18.99
C VAL A 454 12.23 12.39 -20.50
N PHE A 455 12.95 13.21 -21.24
CA PHE A 455 13.02 13.16 -22.70
C PHE A 455 14.35 12.52 -23.09
N LEU A 456 14.27 11.33 -23.70
CA LEU A 456 15.44 10.53 -24.09
C LEU A 456 15.59 10.47 -25.61
N GLU A 457 16.80 10.14 -26.05
CA GLU A 457 17.15 9.76 -27.41
C GLU A 457 18.03 8.49 -27.38
N ASN A 458 17.65 7.43 -28.10
CA ASN A 458 18.44 6.21 -28.24
C ASN A 458 19.68 6.50 -29.11
N ARG A 459 20.87 6.20 -28.57
CA ARG A 459 22.18 6.45 -29.21
C ARG A 459 22.33 5.69 -30.52
N GLN A 460 21.84 4.45 -30.60
CA GLN A 460 22.05 3.56 -31.75
C GLN A 460 21.07 3.82 -32.90
N THR A 461 19.86 4.32 -32.60
CA THR A 461 18.79 4.47 -33.61
C THR A 461 18.38 5.92 -33.87
N GLY A 462 18.74 6.85 -32.98
CA GLY A 462 18.31 8.23 -33.01
C GLY A 462 16.86 8.45 -32.58
N SER A 463 16.10 7.39 -32.30
CA SER A 463 14.70 7.47 -31.85
C SER A 463 14.59 8.24 -30.55
N ARG A 464 13.59 9.13 -30.49
CA ARG A 464 13.25 9.89 -29.29
C ARG A 464 12.16 9.20 -28.51
N PHE A 465 12.21 9.34 -27.18
CA PHE A 465 11.26 8.76 -26.25
C PHE A 465 10.81 9.80 -25.23
N ILE A 466 9.54 9.75 -24.85
CA ILE A 466 8.97 10.48 -23.72
C ILE A 466 8.71 9.46 -22.62
N ILE A 467 9.39 9.61 -21.49
CA ILE A 467 9.26 8.72 -20.34
C ILE A 467 8.59 9.50 -19.22
N VAL A 468 7.43 9.05 -18.78
CA VAL A 468 6.66 9.67 -17.70
C VAL A 468 6.60 8.69 -16.53
N ASN A 469 6.79 9.20 -15.32
CA ASN A 469 6.58 8.50 -14.07
C ASN A 469 5.66 9.35 -13.18
N ALA A 470 4.49 8.84 -12.79
CA ALA A 470 3.50 9.52 -11.97
C ALA A 470 3.20 8.77 -10.66
N HIS A 471 2.78 9.50 -9.63
CA HIS A 471 2.10 8.96 -8.46
C HIS A 471 0.86 9.83 -8.17
N LEU A 472 -0.33 9.29 -8.42
CA LEU A 472 -1.61 10.01 -8.25
C LEU A 472 -2.19 9.87 -6.84
N TYR A 473 -3.17 10.70 -6.49
CA TYR A 473 -3.73 10.75 -5.12
C TYR A 473 -4.39 9.42 -4.72
N TRP A 474 -4.09 8.92 -3.53
CA TRP A 474 -4.45 7.55 -3.12
C TRP A 474 -5.91 7.38 -2.66
N ASP A 475 -6.49 8.36 -1.98
CA ASP A 475 -7.78 8.24 -1.30
C ASP A 475 -8.93 7.78 -2.24
N PRO A 476 -9.56 6.61 -2.00
CA PRO A 476 -10.65 6.09 -2.83
C PRO A 476 -11.87 7.01 -2.95
N THR A 477 -12.06 7.96 -2.02
CA THR A 477 -13.18 8.90 -2.01
C THR A 477 -12.96 10.17 -2.86
N PHE A 478 -11.75 10.35 -3.42
CA PHE A 478 -11.38 11.51 -4.24
C PHE A 478 -11.11 11.14 -5.69
N LYS A 479 -12.01 10.34 -6.28
CA LYS A 479 -11.91 9.91 -7.70
C LYS A 479 -11.84 11.08 -8.68
N ASP A 480 -12.56 12.15 -8.37
CA ASP A 480 -12.52 13.44 -9.06
C ASP A 480 -11.12 14.03 -9.10
N VAL A 481 -10.38 14.02 -7.98
CA VAL A 481 -8.99 14.49 -7.94
C VAL A 481 -8.10 13.59 -8.79
N LYS A 482 -8.22 12.27 -8.71
CA LYS A 482 -7.44 11.33 -9.55
C LYS A 482 -7.68 11.57 -11.05
N LEU A 483 -8.95 11.78 -11.42
CA LEU A 483 -9.36 12.12 -12.79
C LEU A 483 -8.80 13.48 -13.25
N ILE A 484 -8.89 14.53 -12.44
CA ILE A 484 -8.38 15.87 -12.80
C ILE A 484 -6.85 15.91 -12.81
N GLN A 485 -6.17 15.19 -11.91
CA GLN A 485 -4.71 14.99 -11.99
C GLN A 485 -4.32 14.27 -13.29
N THR A 486 -5.08 13.25 -13.69
CA THR A 486 -4.89 12.54 -14.98
C THR A 486 -5.12 13.46 -16.19
N ALA A 487 -6.16 14.30 -16.16
CA ALA A 487 -6.44 15.25 -17.23
C ALA A 487 -5.31 16.29 -17.37
N ILE A 488 -4.82 16.83 -16.24
CA ILE A 488 -3.65 17.71 -16.21
C ILE A 488 -2.41 16.98 -16.75
N LEU A 489 -2.16 15.75 -16.33
CA LEU A 489 -1.04 14.94 -16.81
C LEU A 489 -1.04 14.84 -18.34
N MET A 490 -2.19 14.50 -18.93
CA MET A 490 -2.32 14.35 -20.39
C MET A 490 -2.24 15.67 -21.16
N GLU A 491 -2.78 16.78 -20.63
CA GLU A 491 -2.65 18.12 -21.23
C GLU A 491 -1.18 18.59 -21.23
N GLU A 492 -0.48 18.43 -20.10
CA GLU A 492 0.92 18.79 -19.95
C GLU A 492 1.81 17.94 -20.88
N ILE A 493 1.65 16.60 -20.89
CA ILE A 493 2.40 15.71 -21.81
C ILE A 493 2.17 16.12 -23.27
N THR A 494 0.92 16.44 -23.66
CA THR A 494 0.60 16.90 -25.03
C THR A 494 1.35 18.19 -25.38
N ARG A 495 1.38 19.17 -24.47
CA ARG A 495 2.11 20.44 -24.68
C ARG A 495 3.62 20.22 -24.79
N HIS A 496 4.18 19.31 -23.98
CA HIS A 496 5.62 19.05 -24.01
C HIS A 496 6.04 18.19 -25.21
N SER A 497 5.24 17.21 -25.66
CA SER A 497 5.53 16.43 -26.86
C SER A 497 5.54 17.29 -28.12
N GLU A 498 4.60 18.23 -28.25
CA GLU A 498 4.56 19.20 -29.36
C GLU A 498 5.74 20.16 -29.39
N ARG A 499 6.34 20.47 -28.23
CA ARG A 499 7.61 21.21 -28.14
C ARG A 499 8.79 20.33 -28.56
N TYR A 500 8.81 19.07 -28.11
CA TYR A 500 9.93 18.15 -28.30
C TYR A 500 10.02 17.55 -29.72
N ALA A 501 8.89 17.39 -30.41
CA ALA A 501 8.87 17.05 -31.84
C ALA A 501 9.63 18.07 -32.70
N LYS A 502 9.60 19.35 -32.28
CA LYS A 502 10.26 20.49 -32.96
C LYS A 502 11.65 20.80 -32.39
N TRP A 503 12.19 19.94 -31.52
CA TRP A 503 13.50 20.13 -30.90
C TRP A 503 14.63 19.81 -31.88
N ALA A 504 15.65 20.66 -31.94
CA ALA A 504 16.78 20.48 -32.85
C ALA A 504 17.49 19.12 -32.68
N PRO A 505 18.15 18.58 -33.72
CA PRO A 505 18.98 17.38 -33.58
C PRO A 505 20.04 17.54 -32.48
N CYS A 506 20.29 16.47 -31.73
CA CYS A 506 21.33 16.44 -30.72
C CYS A 506 22.70 16.38 -31.41
N THR A 507 23.56 17.39 -31.20
CA THR A 507 24.86 17.50 -31.87
C THR A 507 26.00 16.91 -31.04
N ASP A 508 26.02 17.14 -29.72
CA ASP A 508 26.93 16.47 -28.80
C ASP A 508 26.31 15.16 -28.31
N LYS A 509 26.74 14.05 -28.91
CA LYS A 509 26.35 12.69 -28.54
C LYS A 509 27.42 11.96 -27.74
N ALA A 510 28.45 12.65 -27.23
CA ALA A 510 29.57 12.03 -26.56
C ALA A 510 29.14 11.09 -25.41
N ALA A 511 29.85 9.97 -25.27
CA ALA A 511 29.72 9.10 -24.11
C ALA A 511 30.68 9.61 -23.04
N PHE A 512 30.15 10.05 -21.90
CA PHE A 512 30.97 10.41 -20.73
C PHE A 512 31.72 9.16 -20.25
N ARG A 513 33.05 9.24 -20.13
CA ARG A 513 33.92 8.13 -19.72
C ARG A 513 34.49 8.41 -18.33
N PHE A 514 34.40 7.44 -17.42
CA PHE A 514 35.20 7.44 -16.20
C PHE A 514 36.62 6.96 -16.54
N SER A 515 37.64 7.66 -16.03
CA SER A 515 39.03 7.49 -16.45
C SER A 515 39.71 6.18 -16.00
N GLU A 516 39.11 5.45 -15.06
CA GLU A 516 39.68 4.23 -14.46
C GLU A 516 38.99 2.94 -14.94
N ALA A 517 37.95 3.04 -15.78
CA ALA A 517 37.26 1.90 -16.37
C ALA A 517 38.10 1.28 -17.51
N GLY A 518 39.07 0.45 -17.16
CA GLY A 518 40.05 -0.17 -18.06
C GLY A 518 39.51 -1.25 -19.01
N ALA A 519 38.44 -0.97 -19.76
CA ALA A 519 37.85 -1.87 -20.76
C ALA A 519 37.71 -1.17 -22.11
N GLU A 520 38.40 -1.67 -23.14
CA GLU A 520 38.37 -1.14 -24.52
C GLU A 520 37.09 -1.57 -25.28
N GLN A 521 35.91 -1.29 -24.74
CA GLN A 521 34.67 -1.44 -25.50
C GLN A 521 34.40 -0.19 -26.34
N SER A 522 34.59 -0.32 -27.65
CA SER A 522 34.24 0.70 -28.62
C SER A 522 32.71 0.86 -28.71
N MET A 523 32.17 1.83 -27.98
CA MET A 523 30.80 2.31 -28.12
C MET A 523 30.47 2.55 -29.61
N PRO A 524 29.32 2.06 -30.13
CA PRO A 524 28.90 2.33 -31.50
C PRO A 524 28.80 3.82 -31.81
N GLU A 525 29.08 4.21 -33.06
CA GLU A 525 28.89 5.60 -33.49
C GLU A 525 27.41 5.99 -33.39
N PRO A 526 27.05 7.10 -32.70
CA PRO A 526 25.65 7.45 -32.51
C PRO A 526 24.93 7.85 -33.80
N ALA A 527 23.74 7.30 -34.02
CA ALA A 527 22.89 7.62 -35.17
C ALA A 527 22.38 9.07 -35.14
N PRO A 528 22.06 9.68 -36.30
CA PRO A 528 21.45 11.01 -36.37
C PRO A 528 20.08 11.02 -35.67
N SER A 529 19.71 12.13 -35.02
CA SER A 529 18.44 12.25 -34.29
C SER A 529 17.23 12.08 -35.22
N ALA A 530 16.24 11.32 -34.78
CA ALA A 530 15.03 11.06 -35.56
C ALA A 530 14.06 12.26 -35.56
N GLU A 531 13.50 12.56 -36.73
CA GLU A 531 12.47 13.59 -36.92
C GLU A 531 11.04 13.03 -36.81
N TYR A 532 10.14 13.87 -36.30
CA TYR A 532 8.73 13.58 -36.02
C TYR A 532 7.88 14.79 -36.47
N ALA A 533 6.73 14.56 -37.11
CA ALA A 533 5.90 15.67 -37.61
C ALA A 533 4.98 16.28 -36.54
N SER A 534 4.68 15.51 -35.48
CA SER A 534 3.81 15.89 -34.36
C SER A 534 4.19 15.09 -33.11
N GLY A 535 3.78 15.58 -31.94
CA GLY A 535 4.14 15.03 -30.64
C GLY A 535 3.58 13.63 -30.35
N ASP A 536 2.45 13.26 -30.96
CA ASP A 536 1.80 11.94 -30.85
C ASP A 536 2.52 10.82 -31.63
N GLN A 537 3.49 11.17 -32.47
CA GLN A 537 4.32 10.23 -33.21
C GLN A 537 5.54 9.76 -32.42
N ILE A 538 5.93 10.50 -31.37
CA ILE A 538 7.06 10.14 -30.51
C ILE A 538 6.62 8.97 -29.61
N PRO A 539 7.38 7.87 -29.54
CA PRO A 539 7.23 6.85 -28.50
C PRO A 539 7.08 7.45 -27.10
N LEU A 540 5.91 7.26 -26.48
CA LEU A 540 5.61 7.67 -25.12
C LEU A 540 5.35 6.42 -24.27
N PHE A 541 6.10 6.31 -23.18
CA PHE A 541 5.90 5.37 -22.09
C PHE A 541 5.48 6.15 -20.86
N MET A 542 4.31 5.84 -20.30
CA MET A 542 3.78 6.47 -19.11
C MET A 542 3.55 5.43 -18.02
N CYS A 543 4.48 5.42 -17.07
CA CYS A 543 4.55 4.54 -15.92
C CYS A 543 4.00 5.27 -14.68
N GLY A 544 3.65 4.50 -13.65
CA GLY A 544 3.28 5.08 -12.35
C GLY A 544 2.26 4.28 -11.57
N ASP A 545 2.06 4.73 -10.33
CA ASP A 545 0.90 4.40 -9.51
C ASP A 545 -0.19 5.43 -9.81
N PHE A 546 -1.28 4.97 -10.44
CA PHE A 546 -2.43 5.80 -10.78
C PHE A 546 -3.51 5.78 -9.69
N ASN A 547 -3.35 4.94 -8.66
CA ASN A 547 -4.31 4.75 -7.58
C ASN A 547 -5.75 4.53 -8.08
N SER A 548 -5.91 3.94 -9.28
CA SER A 548 -7.17 3.93 -10.04
C SER A 548 -7.35 2.62 -10.80
N SER A 549 -8.37 1.85 -10.43
CA SER A 549 -8.70 0.53 -11.00
C SER A 549 -9.07 0.58 -12.49
N PRO A 550 -8.97 -0.52 -13.23
CA PRO A 550 -9.44 -0.61 -14.62
C PRO A 550 -10.92 -0.28 -14.73
N GLY A 551 -11.30 0.50 -15.73
CA GLY A 551 -12.67 0.97 -15.92
C GLY A 551 -13.06 2.19 -15.07
N SER A 552 -12.19 2.71 -14.20
CA SER A 552 -12.36 4.01 -13.52
C SER A 552 -12.31 5.18 -14.52
N ALA A 553 -12.78 6.37 -14.13
CA ALA A 553 -12.73 7.55 -15.00
C ALA A 553 -11.31 7.90 -15.48
N ALA A 554 -10.32 7.83 -14.58
CA ALA A 554 -8.92 8.10 -14.88
C ALA A 554 -8.36 7.09 -15.89
N TYR A 555 -8.58 5.80 -15.65
CA TYR A 555 -8.21 4.73 -16.59
C TYR A 555 -8.86 4.92 -17.96
N ASN A 556 -10.18 5.19 -17.99
CA ASN A 556 -10.95 5.35 -19.23
C ASN A 556 -10.50 6.56 -20.04
N LEU A 557 -10.15 7.68 -19.39
CA LEU A 557 -9.60 8.86 -20.05
C LEU A 557 -8.32 8.51 -20.82
N ILE A 558 -7.36 7.84 -20.16
CA ILE A 558 -6.08 7.43 -20.75
C ILE A 558 -6.29 6.43 -21.89
N ALA A 559 -7.14 5.41 -21.67
CA ALA A 559 -7.37 4.33 -22.63
C ALA A 559 -8.19 4.77 -23.87
N SER A 560 -9.11 5.72 -23.71
CA SER A 560 -10.07 6.12 -24.76
C SER A 560 -9.64 7.37 -25.53
N GLY A 561 -8.64 8.11 -25.05
CA GLY A 561 -8.27 9.41 -25.61
C GLY A 561 -9.16 10.58 -25.19
N GLY A 562 -10.18 10.32 -24.35
CA GLY A 562 -11.07 11.37 -23.85
C GLY A 562 -12.20 10.89 -22.94
N LEU A 563 -12.84 11.86 -22.28
CA LEU A 563 -13.97 11.69 -21.38
C LEU A 563 -14.93 12.88 -21.51
N ALA A 564 -16.24 12.61 -21.46
CA ALA A 564 -17.29 13.62 -21.59
C ALA A 564 -17.43 14.52 -20.35
N GLU A 565 -18.10 15.66 -20.53
CA GLU A 565 -18.36 16.68 -19.50
C GLU A 565 -19.02 16.11 -18.24
N GLU A 566 -20.11 15.35 -18.40
CA GLU A 566 -20.89 14.80 -17.28
C GLU A 566 -20.44 13.37 -16.89
N HIS A 567 -19.29 13.23 -16.22
CA HIS A 567 -18.86 11.94 -15.69
C HIS A 567 -19.25 11.73 -14.20
N PRO A 568 -19.80 10.55 -13.79
CA PRO A 568 -20.22 10.31 -12.41
C PRO A 568 -19.13 10.52 -11.35
N ASP A 569 -17.88 10.12 -11.63
CA ASP A 569 -16.76 10.27 -10.70
C ASP A 569 -16.34 11.74 -10.45
N LEU A 570 -16.88 12.73 -11.20
CA LEU A 570 -16.75 14.15 -10.87
C LEU A 570 -17.72 14.61 -9.77
N GLU A 571 -18.75 13.81 -9.46
CA GLU A 571 -19.74 14.08 -8.41
C GLU A 571 -20.41 15.48 -8.49
N LYS A 572 -20.53 16.03 -9.71
CA LYS A 572 -21.02 17.39 -10.05
C LYS A 572 -20.14 18.55 -9.57
N ARG A 573 -18.87 18.31 -9.25
CA ARG A 573 -17.86 19.33 -8.89
C ARG A 573 -17.31 20.05 -10.12
N MET A 574 -16.79 21.26 -9.90
CA MET A 574 -16.48 22.20 -10.98
C MET A 574 -14.97 22.50 -11.06
N TYR A 575 -14.35 22.06 -12.15
CA TYR A 575 -12.91 22.10 -12.39
C TYR A 575 -12.54 22.90 -13.65
N GLY A 576 -13.14 24.09 -13.81
CA GLY A 576 -12.89 24.94 -14.98
C GLY A 576 -13.39 24.30 -16.26
N ASN A 577 -12.58 24.31 -17.32
CA ASN A 577 -12.96 23.70 -18.60
C ASN A 577 -12.89 22.16 -18.55
N LEU A 578 -12.08 21.57 -17.66
CA LEU A 578 -11.93 20.11 -17.57
C LEU A 578 -13.25 19.40 -17.23
N SER A 579 -14.14 20.05 -16.45
CA SER A 579 -15.50 19.54 -16.17
C SER A 579 -16.61 20.20 -17.00
N ARG A 580 -16.28 21.15 -17.89
CA ARG A 580 -17.26 21.96 -18.67
C ARG A 580 -17.14 21.82 -20.19
N VAL A 581 -16.06 21.23 -20.68
CA VAL A 581 -15.78 20.95 -22.10
C VAL A 581 -15.31 19.48 -22.27
N GLY A 582 -15.18 18.75 -21.17
CA GLY A 582 -14.60 17.41 -21.12
C GLY A 582 -13.07 17.43 -21.15
N MET A 583 -12.50 16.24 -21.32
CA MET A 583 -11.06 15.99 -21.22
C MET A 583 -10.65 15.16 -22.44
N THR A 584 -9.59 15.51 -23.16
CA THR A 584 -9.13 14.78 -24.37
C THR A 584 -7.61 14.83 -24.54
N HIS A 585 -7.04 13.86 -25.27
CA HIS A 585 -5.62 13.86 -25.66
C HIS A 585 -5.38 13.12 -26.99
N PRO A 586 -4.31 13.43 -27.75
CA PRO A 586 -4.08 12.84 -29.07
C PRO A 586 -3.49 11.42 -29.04
N PHE A 587 -2.87 11.00 -27.93
CA PHE A 587 -2.13 9.75 -27.85
C PHE A 587 -3.03 8.51 -27.87
N LYS A 588 -2.61 7.47 -28.62
CA LYS A 588 -3.30 6.17 -28.72
C LYS A 588 -2.71 5.16 -27.74
N LEU A 589 -2.95 5.39 -26.45
CA LEU A 589 -2.37 4.63 -25.35
C LEU A 589 -3.06 3.27 -25.12
N LYS A 590 -2.30 2.31 -24.58
CA LYS A 590 -2.78 1.04 -24.03
C LYS A 590 -1.94 0.67 -22.80
N SER A 591 -2.52 -0.02 -21.82
CA SER A 591 -1.74 -0.78 -20.84
C SER A 591 -0.98 -1.89 -21.56
N ALA A 592 0.30 -2.11 -21.22
CA ALA A 592 1.06 -3.27 -21.68
C ALA A 592 0.38 -4.61 -21.32
N TYR A 593 -0.21 -4.65 -20.12
CA TYR A 593 -0.83 -5.82 -19.50
C TYR A 593 -2.27 -6.10 -19.99
N SER A 594 -2.91 -5.12 -20.67
CA SER A 594 -4.21 -5.31 -21.35
C SER A 594 -4.23 -6.48 -22.35
N SER A 595 -3.05 -6.87 -22.85
CA SER A 595 -2.84 -8.02 -23.72
C SER A 595 -3.20 -9.37 -23.09
N ILE A 596 -3.03 -9.51 -21.77
CA ILE A 596 -3.36 -10.72 -21.00
C ILE A 596 -4.63 -10.58 -20.14
N GLY A 597 -5.30 -9.41 -20.19
CA GLY A 597 -6.46 -9.08 -19.36
C GLY A 597 -6.16 -8.27 -18.10
N GLU A 598 -5.00 -7.59 -18.05
CA GLU A 598 -4.34 -7.06 -16.85
C GLU A 598 -3.88 -8.16 -15.87
N LEU A 599 -3.05 -7.81 -14.87
CA LEU A 599 -2.68 -8.71 -13.77
C LEU A 599 -3.83 -8.83 -12.76
N SER A 600 -3.85 -9.90 -11.95
CA SER A 600 -4.86 -10.08 -10.91
C SER A 600 -4.76 -9.08 -9.74
N PHE A 601 -3.69 -8.28 -9.68
CA PHE A 601 -3.46 -7.11 -8.84
C PHE A 601 -2.15 -6.41 -9.23
N THR A 602 -1.91 -5.23 -8.66
CA THR A 602 -0.56 -4.65 -8.54
C THR A 602 -0.22 -4.23 -7.11
N ASN A 603 -1.21 -3.83 -6.28
CA ASN A 603 -1.10 -3.71 -4.83
C ASN A 603 -1.82 -4.88 -4.14
N TYR A 604 -1.22 -5.46 -3.09
CA TYR A 604 -1.79 -6.58 -2.33
C TYR A 604 -1.53 -6.48 -0.83
N THR A 605 -2.57 -6.09 -0.08
CA THR A 605 -2.63 -6.13 1.39
C THR A 605 -3.82 -6.99 1.85
N PRO A 606 -3.94 -7.33 3.16
CA PRO A 606 -5.04 -8.17 3.63
C PRO A 606 -6.43 -7.51 3.54
N ASP A 607 -6.49 -6.17 3.59
CA ASP A 607 -7.73 -5.39 3.54
C ASP A 607 -8.02 -4.80 2.14
N PHE A 608 -7.00 -4.65 1.30
CA PHE A 608 -7.11 -4.05 -0.03
C PHE A 608 -6.26 -4.79 -1.07
N LYS A 609 -6.86 -5.11 -2.22
CA LYS A 609 -6.21 -5.74 -3.38
C LYS A 609 -6.83 -5.17 -4.65
N ASP A 610 -6.03 -4.53 -5.50
CA ASP A 610 -6.51 -3.95 -6.78
C ASP A 610 -5.33 -3.73 -7.76
N ILE A 611 -5.65 -3.28 -8.96
CA ILE A 611 -4.71 -2.92 -10.05
C ILE A 611 -4.61 -1.39 -10.07
N LEU A 612 -3.52 -0.85 -9.53
CA LEU A 612 -3.29 0.59 -9.38
C LEU A 612 -2.16 1.11 -10.29
N ASP A 613 -1.17 0.26 -10.57
CA ASP A 613 0.03 0.56 -11.33
C ASP A 613 -0.15 0.19 -12.80
N TYR A 614 0.45 0.97 -13.69
CA TYR A 614 0.36 0.71 -15.14
C TYR A 614 1.65 1.09 -15.87
N ILE A 615 1.92 0.38 -16.97
CA ILE A 615 2.83 0.82 -18.03
C ILE A 615 2.00 1.09 -19.28
N TRP A 616 1.65 2.35 -19.50
CA TRP A 616 0.96 2.82 -20.71
C TRP A 616 1.95 3.07 -21.84
N TYR A 617 1.62 2.66 -23.07
CA TYR A 617 2.47 2.88 -24.24
C TYR A 617 1.70 3.35 -25.48
N THR A 618 2.33 4.14 -26.35
CA THR A 618 1.76 4.59 -27.63
C THR A 618 1.68 3.46 -28.65
N SER A 619 0.50 2.84 -28.75
CA SER A 619 0.24 1.66 -29.59
C SER A 619 0.31 1.91 -31.10
N ASN A 620 0.38 3.18 -31.54
CA ASN A 620 0.66 3.58 -32.92
C ASN A 620 2.15 3.44 -33.28
N SER A 621 3.06 3.87 -32.40
CA SER A 621 4.52 3.89 -32.65
C SER A 621 5.27 2.69 -32.05
N VAL A 622 4.67 1.96 -31.10
CA VAL A 622 5.29 0.87 -30.34
C VAL A 622 4.39 -0.38 -30.33
N HIS A 623 4.98 -1.56 -30.14
CA HIS A 623 4.29 -2.78 -29.69
C HIS A 623 4.98 -3.37 -28.46
N VAL A 624 4.22 -4.05 -27.60
CA VAL A 624 4.73 -4.89 -26.51
C VAL A 624 5.05 -6.28 -27.08
N SER A 625 6.20 -6.85 -26.73
CA SER A 625 6.70 -8.14 -27.22
C SER A 625 6.80 -9.21 -26.14
N ALA A 626 7.00 -8.82 -24.88
CA ALA A 626 6.93 -9.71 -23.72
C ALA A 626 6.64 -8.92 -22.42
N LEU A 627 6.21 -9.60 -21.35
CA LEU A 627 6.02 -8.99 -20.03
C LEU A 627 6.13 -9.99 -18.87
N LEU A 628 6.39 -9.48 -17.66
CA LEU A 628 6.52 -10.25 -16.44
C LEU A 628 5.15 -10.54 -15.82
N GLY A 629 4.78 -11.82 -15.73
CA GLY A 629 3.44 -12.29 -15.38
C GLY A 629 3.05 -12.20 -13.90
N GLU A 630 2.07 -13.02 -13.53
CA GLU A 630 1.48 -13.11 -12.19
C GLU A 630 2.47 -13.64 -11.14
N VAL A 631 2.18 -13.37 -9.86
CA VAL A 631 2.77 -14.11 -8.72
C VAL A 631 2.06 -15.46 -8.58
N ASP A 632 2.79 -16.50 -8.14
CA ASP A 632 2.23 -17.85 -7.99
C ASP A 632 0.97 -17.91 -7.10
N LYS A 633 0.01 -18.73 -7.53
CA LYS A 633 -1.33 -18.83 -6.95
C LYS A 633 -1.41 -19.79 -5.76
N ASP A 634 -0.45 -20.70 -5.59
CA ASP A 634 -0.37 -21.54 -4.37
C ASP A 634 0.40 -20.82 -3.26
N TYR A 635 1.43 -20.02 -3.58
CA TYR A 635 2.06 -19.08 -2.65
C TYR A 635 1.07 -18.03 -2.10
N LEU A 636 0.26 -17.41 -2.96
CA LEU A 636 -0.79 -16.45 -2.57
C LEU A 636 -1.95 -17.06 -1.75
N ARG A 637 -1.98 -18.38 -1.52
CA ARG A 637 -2.90 -19.02 -0.56
C ARG A 637 -2.41 -18.98 0.88
N LYS A 638 -1.11 -18.73 1.10
CA LYS A 638 -0.46 -18.74 2.42
C LYS A 638 -0.09 -17.34 2.91
N VAL A 639 0.17 -16.43 1.96
CA VAL A 639 0.52 -15.02 2.24
C VAL A 639 -0.70 -14.11 2.15
N PRO A 640 -1.11 -13.43 3.23
CA PRO A 640 -2.31 -12.57 3.23
C PRO A 640 -2.10 -11.19 2.59
N GLY A 641 -0.86 -10.72 2.48
CA GLY A 641 -0.49 -9.42 1.91
C GLY A 641 1.02 -9.23 1.83
N PHE A 642 1.45 -8.14 1.21
CA PHE A 642 2.82 -7.67 1.07
C PHE A 642 2.98 -6.29 1.77
N PRO A 643 4.18 -5.87 2.23
CA PRO A 643 5.47 -6.54 2.07
C PRO A 643 5.62 -7.80 2.93
N ASN A 644 6.51 -8.69 2.51
CA ASN A 644 6.94 -9.89 3.22
C ASN A 644 8.43 -10.18 2.91
N TYR A 645 8.96 -11.33 3.34
CA TYR A 645 10.36 -11.72 3.09
C TYR A 645 10.79 -11.68 1.60
N HIS A 646 9.88 -11.97 0.67
CA HIS A 646 10.18 -12.11 -0.76
C HIS A 646 9.70 -10.90 -1.59
N PHE A 647 8.75 -10.12 -1.07
CA PHE A 647 8.20 -8.92 -1.72
C PHE A 647 8.42 -7.69 -0.82
N PRO A 648 9.36 -6.78 -1.14
CA PRO A 648 9.80 -5.69 -0.25
C PRO A 648 8.93 -4.41 -0.30
N SER A 649 7.84 -4.44 -1.04
CA SER A 649 6.82 -3.39 -1.15
C SER A 649 5.43 -4.05 -1.08
N ASP A 650 4.38 -3.31 -0.74
CA ASP A 650 2.99 -3.78 -0.88
C ASP A 650 2.48 -3.76 -2.32
N HIS A 651 3.23 -3.12 -3.22
CA HIS A 651 3.10 -3.25 -4.67
C HIS A 651 4.04 -4.33 -5.25
N ILE A 652 3.78 -4.78 -6.48
CA ILE A 652 4.70 -5.61 -7.28
C ILE A 652 5.25 -4.84 -8.49
N ALA A 653 6.49 -5.12 -8.87
CA ALA A 653 7.07 -4.53 -10.08
C ALA A 653 6.30 -4.94 -11.35
N LEU A 654 5.94 -3.95 -12.17
CA LEU A 654 5.54 -4.17 -13.56
C LEU A 654 6.79 -4.13 -14.43
N PHE A 655 6.97 -5.10 -15.31
CA PHE A 655 8.13 -5.15 -16.19
C PHE A 655 7.72 -5.67 -17.57
N ALA A 656 7.96 -4.86 -18.61
CA ALA A 656 7.50 -5.15 -19.96
C ALA A 656 8.56 -4.79 -21.01
N GLU A 657 8.58 -5.57 -22.08
CA GLU A 657 9.45 -5.42 -23.23
C GLU A 657 8.66 -4.91 -24.43
N PHE A 658 9.25 -3.96 -25.15
CA PHE A 658 8.64 -3.31 -26.28
C PHE A 658 9.61 -3.20 -27.45
N SER A 659 9.05 -2.99 -28.64
CA SER A 659 9.82 -2.64 -29.84
C SER A 659 9.17 -1.50 -30.60
N VAL A 660 9.99 -0.53 -31.02
CA VAL A 660 9.53 0.58 -31.85
C VAL A 660 9.17 0.06 -33.24
N LYS A 661 8.02 0.47 -33.76
CA LYS A 661 7.56 0.09 -35.09
C LYS A 661 8.37 0.87 -36.11
N GLY A 662 9.16 0.15 -36.92
CA GLY A 662 9.92 0.74 -38.02
C GLY A 662 9.02 1.59 -38.92
N LYS A 663 9.47 2.80 -39.29
CA LYS A 663 8.77 3.66 -40.23
C LYS A 663 8.55 2.87 -41.53
N LYS A 664 7.30 2.51 -41.83
CA LYS A 664 6.95 1.90 -43.13
C LYS A 664 7.34 2.88 -44.22
N GLY A 665 8.49 2.65 -44.86
CA GLY A 665 8.83 3.32 -46.09
C GLY A 665 7.69 3.12 -47.09
N LYS A 666 7.42 4.14 -47.93
CA LYS A 666 6.58 3.90 -49.10
C LYS A 666 7.22 2.75 -49.86
N VAL A 667 6.48 1.65 -50.04
CA VAL A 667 6.81 0.70 -51.08
C VAL A 667 6.66 1.47 -52.38
N VAL A 668 7.79 1.90 -52.93
CA VAL A 668 7.85 2.38 -54.31
C VAL A 668 7.62 1.12 -55.12
N GLU A 669 6.40 0.95 -55.64
CA GLU A 669 6.17 -0.01 -56.72
C GLU A 669 7.18 0.33 -57.81
N ALA A 670 8.00 -0.66 -58.18
CA ALA A 670 8.97 -0.47 -59.23
C ALA A 670 8.20 -0.20 -60.53
N ASP A 671 8.30 1.02 -61.05
CA ASP A 671 7.75 1.42 -62.34
C ASP A 671 8.52 0.67 -63.44
N PHE A 672 8.09 -0.57 -63.69
CA PHE A 672 8.46 -1.34 -64.86
C PHE A 672 7.78 -0.70 -66.07
N GLY A 673 8.37 0.41 -66.51
CA GLY A 673 7.87 1.27 -67.58
C GLY A 673 7.51 0.49 -68.85
N PRO A 674 6.64 1.08 -69.70
CA PRO A 674 5.74 0.37 -70.59
C PRO A 674 6.43 -0.74 -71.40
N GLN A 675 6.00 -1.98 -71.13
CA GLN A 675 6.44 -3.16 -71.86
C GLN A 675 6.23 -2.94 -73.37
N ARG A 676 7.28 -3.15 -74.16
CA ARG A 676 7.18 -3.12 -75.62
C ARG A 676 6.53 -4.42 -76.09
N ASN A 677 5.50 -4.27 -76.94
CA ASN A 677 4.80 -5.33 -77.66
C ASN A 677 5.75 -6.25 -78.43
#